data_AF-A0A842QEK4-F1
#
_entry.id   AF-A0A842QEK4-F1
#
_cell.length_a   1.000
_cell.length_b   1.000
_cell.length_c   1.000
_cell.angle_alpha   90.00
_cell.angle_beta   90.00
_cell.angle_gamma   90.00
#
_symmetry.space_group_name_H-M   'P 1'
#
loop_
_entity.id
_entity.type
_entity.pdbx_description
1 polymer ?
#
loop_
_entity_poly.entity_id
_entity_poly.type
_entity_poly.pdbx_seq_one_letter_code
_entity_poly.pdbx_strand_id
1 'polypeptide(L)'
;MHRKIVILLLITTLLFQPAPNHSQVTPLSCSHTFAQEEQIHRQWRMNIILVNYESDVLNTELIVQNLPGERIHTVDELVINYTIEYTFFYTNEEYSNQLLSVIDNNSINGSDTGTTINETKLEYQKEHPDEPQRIFYPRAGKSIDAYAVENWLLEHPFVDEPELGYNFYLLNFSALDAEGHSVEHWFDYHDVDPDTGEHIDWFRLEWDNELNPPVAFQYAGFGGRSDLYVLDPSANQWYLRWARIWWGTEPYDSAPEYCTKDLEDKVSEVNLATQAGIDDLSEYLSRYMHDVIGYIHFPLQHSPAKYAYKGTLEALVFSLDTDNGVPVDSIEWVTDAKTQKSHLEEFLPFLEWKTNVSYLDINDYSEWNETFWDHAGIVDGETIVDGYAMFYDIYQNLRYKYVDVYSEQINVFGAVFIKKNMVMHAYGREYTGLGGGGQTAIWKSWERYYRPDGVTPREGVSGVQLHETMHAVGFGHTWSQDHYAGDFSYSPMGYFGMHNGTSVFDQNWVQSTYLDQMEWEHWNRFVNISGSIPENPRPETIEAKEKALAHFEEARELYDLMNWSASFTALENADAWTTRLMYSIFDTEAPEFVNWGVDTLDEPEGGREVWAIVQDDLSGVEEVVAHVLVDNETEYQYDCVKDNSRWTAEIPPLTFEDELTIYLEATDLGMNSVQTQKIRIDGDGFGILEFLLTYPYIVAGAFVVLVFVVFLYRRRMQ
;
A
#
# COMPACT_ATOMS: atom_id res chain seq x y z
N MET A 1 -11.31 3.95 72.54
CA MET A 1 -10.63 2.83 73.22
C MET A 1 -11.47 1.57 73.11
N HIS A 2 -11.69 1.03 71.90
CA HIS A 2 -12.40 -0.25 71.66
C HIS A 2 -11.86 -0.84 70.34
N ARG A 3 -10.97 -1.83 70.44
CA ARG A 3 -10.60 -2.78 69.37
C ARG A 3 -10.07 -4.04 70.05
N LYS A 4 -10.28 -5.18 69.38
CA LYS A 4 -9.83 -6.56 69.65
C LYS A 4 -10.86 -7.47 70.30
N ILE A 5 -11.68 -8.09 69.45
CA ILE A 5 -12.00 -9.53 69.37
C ILE A 5 -12.70 -9.68 68.00
N VAL A 6 -12.03 -10.20 66.96
CA VAL A 6 -12.55 -11.00 65.80
C VAL A 6 -11.37 -11.40 64.87
N ILE A 7 -10.32 -12.06 65.36
CA ILE A 7 -9.23 -12.59 64.47
C ILE A 7 -8.93 -14.08 64.70
N LEU A 8 -9.64 -14.78 65.62
CA LEU A 8 -9.31 -16.18 65.93
C LEU A 8 -10.29 -17.24 65.39
N LEU A 9 -11.25 -16.86 64.54
CA LEU A 9 -12.25 -17.79 63.98
C LEU A 9 -12.15 -17.97 62.44
N LEU A 10 -11.19 -17.31 61.79
CA LEU A 10 -10.97 -17.39 60.34
C LEU A 10 -9.81 -18.31 59.92
N ILE A 11 -9.05 -18.87 60.87
CA ILE A 11 -7.85 -19.68 60.57
C ILE A 11 -8.17 -21.19 60.55
N THR A 12 -9.32 -21.64 61.09
CA THR A 12 -9.67 -23.07 61.13
C THR A 12 -10.62 -23.54 60.02
N THR A 13 -11.14 -22.64 59.18
CA THR A 13 -11.97 -22.99 58.00
C THR A 13 -11.22 -22.95 56.66
N LEU A 14 -9.93 -22.60 56.65
CA LEU A 14 -9.08 -22.55 55.44
C LEU A 14 -8.20 -23.79 55.23
N LEU A 15 -8.28 -24.82 56.09
CA LEU A 15 -7.41 -26.01 56.03
C LEU A 15 -8.10 -27.31 55.59
N PHE A 16 -9.32 -27.23 55.05
CA PHE A 16 -9.98 -28.37 54.41
C PHE A 16 -10.65 -27.93 53.10
N GLN A 17 -9.85 -27.52 52.12
CA GLN A 17 -10.27 -27.70 50.74
C GLN A 17 -9.98 -29.16 50.36
N PRO A 18 -10.96 -29.92 49.84
CA PRO A 18 -10.67 -31.19 49.20
C PRO A 18 -9.69 -30.90 48.06
N ALA A 19 -8.68 -31.76 47.89
CA ALA A 19 -7.81 -31.73 46.73
C ALA A 19 -8.68 -31.55 45.48
N PRO A 20 -8.29 -30.68 44.52
CA PRO A 20 -9.00 -30.64 43.25
C PRO A 20 -9.02 -32.08 42.74
N ASN A 21 -10.21 -32.62 42.53
CA ASN A 21 -10.34 -33.81 41.71
C ASN A 21 -9.54 -33.48 40.45
N HIS A 22 -8.54 -34.30 40.12
CA HIS A 22 -8.09 -34.42 38.75
C HIS A 22 -9.34 -34.78 37.95
N SER A 23 -10.03 -33.75 37.47
CA SER A 23 -10.84 -33.86 36.27
C SER A 23 -9.87 -34.50 35.29
N GLN A 24 -10.15 -35.74 34.90
CA GLN A 24 -9.57 -36.26 33.68
C GLN A 24 -9.81 -35.16 32.66
N VAL A 25 -8.73 -34.49 32.24
CA VAL A 25 -8.74 -33.66 31.05
C VAL A 25 -9.10 -34.65 29.97
N THR A 26 -10.39 -34.71 29.63
CA THR A 26 -10.84 -35.34 28.41
C THR A 26 -9.95 -34.73 27.34
N PRO A 27 -9.15 -35.51 26.59
CA PRO A 27 -8.35 -34.94 25.51
C PRO A 27 -9.31 -34.13 24.64
N LEU A 28 -9.02 -32.84 24.49
CA LEU A 28 -9.73 -31.99 23.54
C LEU A 28 -9.68 -32.73 22.21
N SER A 29 -10.85 -33.12 21.73
CA SER A 29 -10.99 -33.78 20.44
C SER A 29 -10.46 -32.83 19.37
N CYS A 30 -9.27 -33.07 18.83
CA CYS A 30 -8.68 -32.27 17.75
C CYS A 30 -9.44 -32.36 16.42
N SER A 31 -10.56 -33.09 16.36
CA SER A 31 -11.41 -33.23 15.17
C SER A 31 -12.29 -31.99 14.92
N HIS A 32 -11.67 -30.82 14.78
CA HIS A 32 -12.30 -29.73 14.04
C HIS A 32 -11.87 -29.86 12.58
N THR A 33 -12.80 -30.32 11.73
CA THR A 33 -12.65 -30.21 10.28
C THR A 33 -12.91 -28.76 9.91
N PHE A 34 -11.84 -28.05 9.53
CA PHE A 34 -11.96 -26.77 8.83
C PHE A 34 -12.31 -27.02 7.38
N ALA A 35 -13.10 -26.13 6.79
CA ALA A 35 -13.36 -26.13 5.36
C ALA A 35 -12.25 -25.34 4.65
N GLN A 36 -11.84 -25.81 3.47
CA GLN A 36 -11.12 -24.93 2.54
C GLN A 36 -12.02 -23.75 2.20
N GLU A 37 -11.43 -22.57 2.14
CA GLU A 37 -12.14 -21.38 1.71
C GLU A 37 -12.06 -21.32 0.19
N GLU A 38 -13.21 -21.35 -0.48
CA GLU A 38 -13.32 -21.06 -1.92
C GLU A 38 -13.78 -19.60 -2.14
N GLN A 39 -14.25 -18.96 -1.06
CA GLN A 39 -14.84 -17.63 -1.09
C GLN A 39 -14.49 -16.85 0.18
N ILE A 40 -14.11 -15.59 0.01
CA ILE A 40 -14.01 -14.60 1.08
C ILE A 40 -15.16 -13.61 0.97
N HIS A 41 -15.76 -13.28 2.11
CA HIS A 41 -16.86 -12.33 2.19
C HIS A 41 -16.52 -11.23 3.20
N ARG A 42 -16.60 -9.98 2.76
CA ARG A 42 -16.44 -8.79 3.62
C ARG A 42 -17.69 -7.93 3.56
N GLN A 43 -18.12 -7.44 4.72
CA GLN A 43 -19.24 -6.52 4.83
C GLN A 43 -18.71 -5.11 5.08
N TRP A 44 -18.65 -4.32 4.01
CA TRP A 44 -18.28 -2.92 4.08
C TRP A 44 -19.49 -2.06 4.46
N ARG A 45 -19.23 -0.91 5.07
CA ARG A 45 -20.24 0.09 5.41
C ARG A 45 -19.91 1.44 4.80
N MET A 46 -20.94 2.20 4.45
CA MET A 46 -20.80 3.59 4.05
C MET A 46 -21.81 4.45 4.78
N ASN A 47 -21.31 5.41 5.56
CA ASN A 47 -22.13 6.43 6.17
C ASN A 47 -22.33 7.55 5.15
N ILE A 48 -23.57 7.84 4.76
CA ILE A 48 -23.93 8.97 3.90
C ILE A 48 -24.43 10.10 4.81
N ILE A 49 -23.60 11.14 4.98
CA ILE A 49 -23.87 12.31 5.81
C ILE A 49 -24.43 13.42 4.92
N LEU A 50 -25.72 13.71 5.07
CA LEU A 50 -26.46 14.74 4.36
C LEU A 50 -26.35 16.06 5.12
N VAL A 51 -25.64 17.04 4.55
CA VAL A 51 -25.46 18.38 5.13
C VAL A 51 -26.39 19.37 4.44
N ASN A 52 -27.20 20.09 5.20
CA ASN A 52 -28.21 21.05 4.70
C ASN A 52 -29.30 20.43 3.81
N TYR A 53 -29.68 19.19 4.10
CA TYR A 53 -30.88 18.57 3.53
C TYR A 53 -31.96 18.42 4.60
N GLU A 54 -33.22 18.63 4.20
CA GLU A 54 -34.37 18.29 5.04
C GLU A 54 -34.74 16.82 4.84
N SER A 55 -35.09 16.11 5.91
CA SER A 55 -35.33 14.66 5.85
C SER A 55 -36.57 14.26 5.03
N ASP A 56 -37.49 15.19 4.80
CA ASP A 56 -38.73 14.96 4.06
C ASP A 56 -38.63 15.30 2.57
N VAL A 57 -37.48 15.82 2.09
CA VAL A 57 -37.26 16.14 0.67
C VAL A 57 -36.50 15.06 -0.10
N LEU A 58 -36.10 13.98 0.55
CA LEU A 58 -35.36 12.86 -0.04
C LEU A 58 -35.99 11.50 0.27
N ASN A 59 -35.95 10.60 -0.72
CA ASN A 59 -36.32 9.20 -0.58
C ASN A 59 -35.04 8.35 -0.49
N THR A 60 -34.54 8.13 0.72
CA THR A 60 -33.28 7.40 0.95
C THR A 60 -33.36 5.93 0.51
N GLU A 61 -34.53 5.30 0.55
CA GLU A 61 -34.71 3.92 0.06
C GLU A 61 -34.48 3.83 -1.45
N LEU A 62 -35.01 4.81 -2.21
CA LEU A 62 -34.79 4.90 -3.66
C LEU A 62 -33.31 5.17 -3.98
N ILE A 63 -32.67 6.05 -3.19
CA ILE A 63 -31.23 6.30 -3.35
C ILE A 63 -30.44 4.99 -3.22
N VAL A 64 -30.65 4.24 -2.13
CA VAL A 64 -29.94 2.96 -1.90
C VAL A 64 -30.17 1.96 -3.03
N GLN A 65 -31.39 1.88 -3.57
CA GLN A 65 -31.71 0.98 -4.69
C GLN A 65 -30.90 1.27 -5.96
N ASN A 66 -30.44 2.51 -6.13
CA ASN A 66 -29.67 2.95 -7.28
C ASN A 66 -28.15 2.96 -7.02
N LEU A 67 -27.70 2.68 -5.80
CA LEU A 67 -26.29 2.56 -5.44
C LEU A 67 -25.81 1.10 -5.57
N PRO A 68 -24.49 0.86 -5.78
CA PRO A 68 -23.96 -0.49 -5.87
C PRO A 68 -24.14 -1.23 -4.53
N GLY A 69 -24.73 -2.41 -4.54
CA GLY A 69 -24.94 -3.22 -3.32
C GLY A 69 -23.81 -4.21 -3.01
N GLU A 70 -23.03 -4.58 -4.02
CA GLU A 70 -21.91 -5.50 -3.89
C GLU A 70 -20.84 -5.27 -4.96
N ARG A 71 -19.61 -5.71 -4.67
CA ARG A 71 -18.50 -5.83 -5.60
C ARG A 71 -17.91 -7.23 -5.50
N ILE A 72 -18.06 -8.00 -6.57
CA ILE A 72 -17.52 -9.36 -6.67
C ILE A 72 -16.33 -9.35 -7.63
N HIS A 73 -15.25 -10.02 -7.24
CA HIS A 73 -14.12 -10.31 -8.12
C HIS A 73 -13.64 -11.74 -7.94
N THR A 74 -12.93 -12.23 -8.96
CA THR A 74 -12.41 -13.59 -9.01
C THR A 74 -10.93 -13.53 -9.35
N VAL A 75 -10.11 -14.16 -8.51
CA VAL A 75 -8.66 -14.33 -8.72
C VAL A 75 -8.39 -15.81 -8.70
N ASP A 76 -7.99 -16.36 -9.84
CA ASP A 76 -7.80 -17.80 -10.02
C ASP A 76 -9.02 -18.62 -9.55
N GLU A 77 -8.90 -19.35 -8.43
CA GLU A 77 -9.97 -20.16 -7.84
C GLU A 77 -10.71 -19.46 -6.68
N LEU A 78 -10.21 -18.30 -6.22
CA LEU A 78 -10.78 -17.51 -5.14
C LEU A 78 -11.84 -16.53 -5.66
N VAL A 79 -13.01 -16.52 -5.00
CA VAL A 79 -14.02 -15.47 -5.18
C VAL A 79 -14.04 -14.56 -3.95
N ILE A 80 -13.84 -13.27 -4.14
CA ILE A 80 -13.96 -12.27 -3.08
C ILE A 80 -15.23 -11.46 -3.31
N ASN A 81 -16.11 -11.42 -2.32
CA ASN A 81 -17.37 -10.68 -2.35
C ASN A 81 -17.42 -9.61 -1.27
N TYR A 82 -17.42 -8.34 -1.68
CA TYR A 82 -17.63 -7.20 -0.81
C TYR A 82 -19.09 -6.75 -0.90
N THR A 83 -19.87 -6.93 0.16
CA THR A 83 -21.20 -6.34 0.27
C THR A 83 -21.11 -4.96 0.90
N ILE A 84 -22.00 -4.05 0.48
CA ILE A 84 -21.98 -2.65 0.88
C ILE A 84 -23.28 -2.33 1.60
N GLU A 85 -23.18 -1.89 2.85
CA GLU A 85 -24.31 -1.41 3.67
C GLU A 85 -24.27 0.11 3.77
N TYR A 86 -25.39 0.77 3.43
CA TYR A 86 -25.51 2.23 3.47
C TYR A 86 -26.32 2.70 4.68
N THR A 87 -25.81 3.68 5.43
CA THR A 87 -26.53 4.32 6.54
C THR A 87 -26.59 5.83 6.33
N PHE A 88 -27.77 6.44 6.43
CA PHE A 88 -27.97 7.87 6.23
C PHE A 88 -28.03 8.64 7.54
N PHE A 89 -27.35 9.79 7.56
CA PHE A 89 -27.34 10.72 8.67
C PHE A 89 -27.64 12.13 8.18
N TYR A 90 -28.55 12.84 8.86
CA TYR A 90 -28.84 14.25 8.58
C TYR A 90 -28.14 15.10 9.63
N THR A 91 -27.35 16.07 9.20
CA THR A 91 -26.70 16.99 10.15
C THR A 91 -27.71 17.92 10.81
N ASN A 92 -27.35 18.43 11.98
CA ASN A 92 -28.11 19.49 12.62
C ASN A 92 -27.63 20.88 12.14
N GLU A 93 -28.45 21.90 12.40
CA GLU A 93 -28.16 23.30 12.00
C GLU A 93 -26.84 23.82 12.61
N GLU A 94 -26.47 23.39 13.81
CA GLU A 94 -25.22 23.80 14.45
C GLU A 94 -24.00 23.30 13.68
N TYR A 95 -23.98 22.02 13.31
CA TYR A 95 -22.90 21.41 12.53
C TYR A 95 -22.78 22.06 11.15
N SER A 96 -23.91 22.23 10.46
CA SER A 96 -23.95 22.90 9.16
C SER A 96 -23.40 24.33 9.21
N ASN A 97 -23.76 25.10 10.24
CA ASN A 97 -23.27 26.47 10.42
C ASN A 97 -21.78 26.52 10.75
N GLN A 98 -21.26 25.54 11.50
CA GLN A 98 -19.82 25.44 11.76
C GLN A 98 -19.04 25.14 10.47
N LEU A 99 -19.51 24.18 9.67
CA LEU A 99 -18.91 23.86 8.38
C LEU A 99 -18.96 25.06 7.42
N LEU A 100 -20.10 25.74 7.33
CA LEU A 100 -20.23 26.97 6.52
C LEU A 100 -19.25 28.06 6.99
N SER A 101 -19.03 28.21 8.29
CA SER A 101 -18.03 29.14 8.81
C SER A 101 -16.60 28.74 8.41
N VAL A 102 -16.29 27.45 8.34
CA VAL A 102 -14.98 26.98 7.86
C VAL A 102 -14.82 27.32 6.38
N ILE A 103 -15.84 27.07 5.57
CA ILE A 103 -15.88 27.43 4.15
C ILE A 103 -15.66 28.94 3.96
N ASP A 104 -16.40 29.78 4.70
CA ASP A 104 -16.30 31.23 4.57
C ASP A 104 -14.92 31.76 4.99
N ASN A 105 -14.29 31.16 6.00
CA ASN A 105 -12.98 31.57 6.48
C ASN A 105 -11.83 31.10 5.55
N ASN A 106 -12.06 30.07 4.74
CA ASN A 106 -11.07 29.46 3.85
C ASN A 106 -11.50 29.56 2.39
N SER A 107 -12.09 30.69 1.99
CA SER A 107 -12.49 30.92 0.60
C SER A 107 -12.03 32.27 0.05
N ILE A 108 -11.81 32.30 -1.26
CA ILE A 108 -11.46 33.48 -2.04
C ILE A 108 -12.64 33.86 -2.91
N ASN A 109 -13.14 35.08 -2.73
CA ASN A 109 -14.24 35.64 -3.53
C ASN A 109 -13.70 36.66 -4.54
N GLY A 110 -14.16 36.61 -5.79
CA GLY A 110 -13.72 37.56 -6.82
C GLY A 110 -14.48 37.49 -8.14
N SER A 111 -14.13 38.37 -9.07
CA SER A 111 -14.76 38.46 -10.41
C SER A 111 -14.19 37.49 -11.43
N ASP A 112 -12.99 36.96 -11.17
CA ASP A 112 -12.20 36.13 -12.09
C ASP A 112 -11.50 35.00 -11.31
N THR A 113 -12.19 34.46 -10.30
CA THR A 113 -11.68 33.37 -9.45
C THR A 113 -11.91 31.99 -10.08
N GLY A 114 -12.89 31.87 -10.99
CA GLY A 114 -13.28 30.60 -11.61
C GLY A 114 -13.28 30.66 -13.14
N THR A 115 -13.75 29.57 -13.76
CA THR A 115 -13.84 29.41 -15.21
C THR A 115 -15.25 28.99 -15.66
N THR A 116 -15.65 29.40 -16.85
CA THR A 116 -16.82 28.86 -17.54
C THR A 116 -16.44 28.45 -18.96
N ILE A 117 -17.16 27.46 -19.49
CA ILE A 117 -16.90 26.91 -20.82
C ILE A 117 -17.93 27.39 -21.84
N ASN A 118 -17.48 27.49 -23.09
CA ASN A 118 -18.35 27.70 -24.24
C ASN A 118 -18.49 26.36 -25.00
N GLU A 119 -19.60 25.66 -24.74
CA GLU A 119 -19.89 24.35 -25.32
C GLU A 119 -19.90 24.37 -26.85
N THR A 120 -20.49 25.39 -27.48
CA THR A 120 -20.51 25.51 -28.94
C THR A 120 -19.12 25.61 -29.56
N LYS A 121 -18.19 26.32 -28.89
CA LYS A 121 -16.80 26.39 -29.35
C LYS A 121 -16.04 25.10 -29.10
N LEU A 122 -16.34 24.40 -28.02
CA LEU A 122 -15.78 23.09 -27.72
C LEU A 122 -16.21 22.05 -28.77
N GLU A 123 -17.49 22.03 -29.12
CA GLU A 123 -18.04 21.18 -30.20
C GLU A 123 -17.37 21.50 -31.54
N TYR A 124 -17.26 22.78 -31.90
CA TYR A 124 -16.59 23.20 -33.14
C TYR A 124 -15.15 22.70 -33.20
N GLN A 125 -14.40 22.89 -32.11
CA GLN A 125 -12.99 22.50 -32.06
C GLN A 125 -12.81 20.98 -32.09
N LYS A 126 -13.71 20.22 -31.46
CA LYS A 126 -13.72 18.74 -31.56
C LYS A 126 -13.89 18.25 -33.00
N GLU A 127 -14.69 18.96 -33.81
CA GLU A 127 -14.88 18.66 -35.23
C GLU A 127 -13.74 19.17 -36.13
N HIS A 128 -13.03 20.21 -35.68
CA HIS A 128 -11.96 20.89 -36.42
C HIS A 128 -10.71 21.04 -35.53
N PRO A 129 -9.98 19.93 -35.25
CA PRO A 129 -8.88 19.93 -34.29
C PRO A 129 -7.76 20.92 -34.65
N ASP A 130 -7.58 21.23 -35.94
CA ASP A 130 -6.59 22.19 -36.45
C ASP A 130 -7.01 23.67 -36.31
N GLU A 131 -8.22 23.94 -35.80
CA GLU A 131 -8.79 25.30 -35.67
C GLU A 131 -9.04 25.68 -34.20
N PRO A 132 -8.00 26.02 -33.43
CA PRO A 132 -8.11 26.26 -31.99
C PRO A 132 -9.10 27.38 -31.65
N GLN A 133 -9.90 27.15 -30.61
CA GLN A 133 -10.94 28.06 -30.13
C GLN A 133 -10.65 28.54 -28.71
N ARG A 134 -11.19 29.71 -28.39
CA ARG A 134 -11.34 30.17 -27.00
C ARG A 134 -12.56 29.53 -26.35
N ILE A 135 -12.34 28.41 -25.69
CA ILE A 135 -13.36 27.61 -24.98
C ILE A 135 -13.60 28.16 -23.58
N PHE A 136 -12.55 28.63 -22.89
CA PHE A 136 -12.60 29.03 -21.49
C PHE A 136 -12.72 30.56 -21.31
N TYR A 137 -13.51 30.97 -20.32
CA TYR A 137 -13.73 32.37 -19.93
C TYR A 137 -13.71 32.51 -18.41
N PRO A 138 -13.17 33.61 -17.86
CA PRO A 138 -13.24 33.87 -16.43
C PRO A 138 -14.69 33.98 -15.95
N ARG A 139 -14.94 33.57 -14.70
CA ARG A 139 -16.21 33.80 -14.01
C ARG A 139 -16.01 34.31 -12.58
N ALA A 140 -17.04 34.97 -12.07
CA ALA A 140 -17.11 35.39 -10.69
C ALA A 140 -17.58 34.25 -9.78
N GLY A 141 -17.07 34.21 -8.56
CA GLY A 141 -17.48 33.21 -7.57
C GLY A 141 -16.57 33.09 -6.36
N LYS A 142 -16.80 32.02 -5.61
CA LYS A 142 -16.12 31.64 -4.38
C LYS A 142 -15.33 30.34 -4.59
N SER A 143 -14.01 30.45 -4.61
CA SER A 143 -13.11 29.30 -4.58
C SER A 143 -12.87 28.92 -3.12
N ILE A 144 -13.21 27.69 -2.74
CA ILE A 144 -13.11 27.17 -1.38
C ILE A 144 -11.89 26.24 -1.29
N ASP A 145 -11.00 26.48 -0.33
CA ASP A 145 -9.88 25.59 -0.04
C ASP A 145 -10.43 24.26 0.51
N ALA A 146 -10.33 23.23 -0.31
CA ALA A 146 -10.92 21.94 -0.01
C ALA A 146 -10.08 21.14 1.00
N TYR A 147 -8.77 21.35 1.07
CA TYR A 147 -7.93 20.76 2.11
C TYR A 147 -8.32 21.26 3.50
N ALA A 148 -8.63 22.55 3.62
CA ALA A 148 -9.08 23.12 4.88
C ALA A 148 -10.43 22.52 5.34
N VAL A 149 -11.34 22.27 4.39
CA VAL A 149 -12.63 21.63 4.67
C VAL A 149 -12.46 20.16 5.04
N GLU A 150 -11.69 19.39 4.26
CA GLU A 150 -11.39 17.98 4.51
C GLU A 150 -10.74 17.79 5.89
N ASN A 151 -9.73 18.59 6.23
CA ASN A 151 -9.06 18.53 7.54
C ASN A 151 -10.05 18.81 8.69
N TRP A 152 -10.96 19.78 8.53
CA TRP A 152 -11.94 20.07 9.56
C TRP A 152 -12.94 18.93 9.76
N LEU A 153 -13.40 18.30 8.67
CA LEU A 153 -14.31 17.15 8.71
C LEU A 153 -13.67 15.94 9.40
N LEU A 154 -12.37 15.73 9.20
CA LEU A 154 -11.61 14.67 9.90
C LEU A 154 -11.45 14.94 11.40
N GLU A 155 -11.26 16.21 11.79
CA GLU A 155 -11.16 16.59 13.20
C GLU A 155 -12.51 16.64 13.92
N HIS A 156 -13.60 16.81 13.15
CA HIS A 156 -14.96 17.00 13.67
C HIS A 156 -15.98 16.14 12.90
N PRO A 157 -15.82 14.81 12.86
CA PRO A 157 -16.73 13.98 12.10
C PRO A 157 -18.13 14.05 12.72
N PHE A 158 -19.18 14.12 11.88
CA PHE A 158 -20.56 14.11 12.38
C PHE A 158 -20.93 12.75 13.01
N VAL A 159 -20.36 11.69 12.46
CA VAL A 159 -20.45 10.30 12.94
C VAL A 159 -19.07 9.66 12.85
N ASP A 160 -18.75 8.80 13.80
CA ASP A 160 -17.52 8.02 13.77
C ASP A 160 -17.44 7.21 12.47
N GLU A 161 -16.23 7.09 11.93
CA GLU A 161 -15.96 6.23 10.77
C GLU A 161 -16.35 4.77 11.09
N PRO A 162 -16.93 4.04 10.14
CA PRO A 162 -17.15 2.61 10.31
C PRO A 162 -15.81 1.87 10.42
N GLU A 163 -15.78 0.75 11.14
CA GLU A 163 -14.56 -0.08 11.29
C GLU A 163 -13.99 -0.49 9.91
N LEU A 164 -14.87 -0.97 9.01
CA LEU A 164 -14.55 -1.29 7.61
C LEU A 164 -15.49 -0.51 6.68
N GLY A 165 -15.02 0.62 6.15
CA GLY A 165 -15.90 1.48 5.37
C GLY A 165 -15.45 2.91 5.18
N TYR A 166 -16.40 3.75 4.78
CA TYR A 166 -16.15 5.14 4.41
C TYR A 166 -17.21 6.10 4.95
N ASN A 167 -16.80 7.36 5.16
CA ASN A 167 -17.70 8.48 5.37
C ASN A 167 -17.88 9.28 4.07
N PHE A 168 -19.11 9.37 3.58
CA PHE A 168 -19.47 10.12 2.38
C PHE A 168 -20.34 11.33 2.74
N TYR A 169 -19.83 12.54 2.55
CA TYR A 169 -20.58 13.77 2.80
C TYR A 169 -21.25 14.25 1.51
N LEU A 170 -22.57 14.36 1.54
CA LEU A 170 -23.34 15.03 0.49
C LEU A 170 -23.75 16.41 0.99
N LEU A 171 -23.20 17.45 0.37
CA LEU A 171 -23.38 18.84 0.77
C LEU A 171 -24.45 19.52 -0.07
N ASN A 172 -25.15 20.47 0.54
CA ASN A 172 -25.99 21.43 -0.15
C ASN A 172 -25.62 22.84 0.30
N PHE A 173 -24.92 23.55 -0.56
CA PHE A 173 -24.51 24.93 -0.35
C PHE A 173 -25.00 25.86 -1.46
N SER A 174 -26.12 25.54 -2.13
CA SER A 174 -26.78 26.42 -3.12
C SER A 174 -27.07 27.84 -2.58
N ALA A 175 -27.06 28.04 -1.26
CA ALA A 175 -27.16 29.37 -0.64
C ALA A 175 -25.92 30.27 -0.87
N LEU A 176 -24.80 29.71 -1.33
CA LEU A 176 -23.59 30.42 -1.73
C LEU A 176 -23.71 31.00 -3.14
N ASP A 177 -24.64 30.50 -3.94
CA ASP A 177 -24.81 30.85 -5.35
C ASP A 177 -25.86 31.95 -5.53
N ALA A 178 -25.78 32.63 -6.67
CA ALA A 178 -26.76 33.63 -7.05
C ALA A 178 -27.86 32.99 -7.93
N GLU A 179 -29.13 33.39 -7.75
CA GLU A 179 -30.33 32.88 -8.47
C GLU A 179 -30.25 32.88 -10.02
N GLY A 180 -29.22 33.50 -10.62
CA GLY A 180 -28.97 33.50 -12.06
C GLY A 180 -27.56 33.06 -12.44
N HIS A 181 -26.87 32.28 -11.60
CA HIS A 181 -25.53 31.72 -11.84
C HIS A 181 -24.44 32.78 -12.10
N SER A 182 -24.71 34.03 -11.71
CA SER A 182 -23.78 35.15 -11.88
C SER A 182 -22.59 35.09 -10.93
N VAL A 183 -22.74 34.33 -9.84
CA VAL A 183 -21.75 34.04 -8.80
C VAL A 183 -22.03 32.61 -8.39
N GLU A 184 -21.00 31.76 -8.40
CA GLU A 184 -21.09 30.38 -7.89
C GLU A 184 -20.04 30.12 -6.82
N HIS A 185 -20.13 28.97 -6.17
CA HIS A 185 -19.04 28.36 -5.41
C HIS A 185 -18.48 27.11 -6.08
N TRP A 186 -17.26 26.71 -5.67
CA TRP A 186 -16.60 25.46 -6.02
C TRP A 186 -15.46 25.19 -5.05
N PHE A 187 -14.94 23.96 -5.09
CA PHE A 187 -13.76 23.55 -4.34
C PHE A 187 -12.51 23.63 -5.21
N ASP A 188 -11.37 23.87 -4.58
CA ASP A 188 -10.04 23.93 -5.19
C ASP A 188 -9.05 23.04 -4.42
N TYR A 189 -8.35 22.17 -5.14
CA TYR A 189 -7.17 21.44 -4.66
C TYR A 189 -5.95 22.08 -5.29
N HIS A 190 -5.07 22.64 -4.46
CA HIS A 190 -3.92 23.41 -4.92
C HIS A 190 -2.76 22.51 -5.36
N ASP A 191 -2.98 21.70 -6.40
CA ASP A 191 -2.08 20.64 -6.80
C ASP A 191 -0.73 21.14 -7.28
N VAL A 192 0.28 20.31 -7.03
CA VAL A 192 1.67 20.57 -7.39
C VAL A 192 2.24 19.40 -8.17
N ASP A 193 3.00 19.71 -9.21
CA ASP A 193 3.80 18.73 -9.95
C ASP A 193 4.90 18.17 -9.03
N PRO A 194 5.13 16.84 -8.99
CA PRO A 194 6.00 16.24 -7.99
C PRO A 194 7.47 16.40 -8.36
N ASP A 195 7.76 16.63 -9.65
CA ASP A 195 9.11 16.74 -10.20
C ASP A 195 9.66 18.17 -10.05
N THR A 196 8.80 19.18 -10.12
CA THR A 196 9.16 20.61 -10.07
C THR A 196 8.71 21.34 -8.81
N GLY A 197 7.64 20.87 -8.17
CA GLY A 197 6.95 21.56 -7.07
C GLY A 197 6.15 22.79 -7.52
N GLU A 198 5.97 23.01 -8.83
CA GLU A 198 5.13 24.09 -9.34
C GLU A 198 3.65 23.74 -9.22
N HIS A 199 2.81 24.76 -8.99
CA HIS A 199 1.36 24.58 -9.04
C HIS A 199 0.90 24.17 -10.44
N ILE A 200 -0.05 23.23 -10.48
CA ILE A 200 -0.71 22.81 -11.71
C ILE A 200 -1.78 23.86 -12.05
N ASP A 201 -1.38 24.84 -12.87
CA ASP A 201 -2.23 25.94 -13.33
C ASP A 201 -2.61 25.83 -14.82
N TRP A 202 -2.42 24.65 -15.39
CA TRP A 202 -2.55 24.36 -16.81
C TRP A 202 -3.43 23.11 -17.00
N PHE A 203 -4.36 23.15 -17.97
CA PHE A 203 -5.22 22.01 -18.27
C PHE A 203 -4.54 21.07 -19.27
N ARG A 204 -4.50 19.79 -18.92
CA ARG A 204 -3.64 18.77 -19.52
C ARG A 204 -4.19 18.19 -20.82
N LEU A 205 -4.52 19.00 -21.81
CA LEU A 205 -5.00 18.47 -23.09
C LEU A 205 -4.46 19.25 -24.28
N GLU A 206 -4.50 18.63 -25.47
CA GLU A 206 -3.74 18.99 -26.68
C GLU A 206 -4.11 20.35 -27.31
N TRP A 207 -4.97 21.09 -26.62
CA TRP A 207 -5.59 22.30 -27.08
C TRP A 207 -5.68 23.36 -25.98
N ASP A 208 -4.92 23.17 -24.89
CA ASP A 208 -4.36 24.33 -24.22
C ASP A 208 -3.62 25.14 -25.29
N ASN A 209 -4.15 26.32 -25.54
CA ASN A 209 -3.74 27.17 -26.63
C ASN A 209 -3.82 28.61 -26.15
N GLU A 210 -3.03 29.48 -26.77
CA GLU A 210 -2.86 30.87 -26.33
C GLU A 210 -4.17 31.70 -26.34
N LEU A 211 -5.26 31.21 -26.96
CA LEU A 211 -6.56 31.88 -26.91
C LEU A 211 -7.29 31.67 -25.59
N ASN A 212 -7.01 30.58 -24.88
CA ASN A 212 -7.60 30.28 -23.58
C ASN A 212 -6.81 31.01 -22.47
N PRO A 213 -7.50 31.66 -21.52
CA PRO A 213 -6.84 32.13 -20.30
C PRO A 213 -6.43 30.93 -19.43
N PRO A 214 -5.60 31.14 -18.39
CA PRO A 214 -5.40 30.15 -17.34
C PRO A 214 -6.75 29.63 -16.83
N VAL A 215 -6.85 28.31 -16.71
CA VAL A 215 -8.09 27.61 -16.35
C VAL A 215 -8.07 27.32 -14.87
N ALA A 216 -9.11 27.78 -14.17
CA ALA A 216 -9.34 27.40 -12.78
C ALA A 216 -10.01 26.02 -12.73
N PHE A 217 -9.41 25.09 -12.00
CA PHE A 217 -10.01 23.79 -11.71
C PHE A 217 -11.09 23.98 -10.65
N GLN A 218 -12.31 23.56 -10.99
CA GLN A 218 -13.47 23.72 -10.14
C GLN A 218 -14.04 22.35 -9.86
N TYR A 219 -13.78 21.89 -8.63
CA TYR A 219 -14.18 20.59 -8.16
C TYR A 219 -15.55 20.68 -7.48
N ALA A 220 -16.46 19.79 -7.85
CA ALA A 220 -17.73 19.61 -7.15
C ALA A 220 -17.66 18.56 -6.05
N GLY A 221 -16.60 17.76 -6.02
CA GLY A 221 -16.32 16.83 -4.94
C GLY A 221 -14.83 16.75 -4.68
N PHE A 222 -14.46 16.17 -3.56
CA PHE A 222 -13.08 15.95 -3.17
C PHE A 222 -12.94 14.94 -2.06
N GLY A 223 -11.74 14.37 -1.93
CA GLY A 223 -11.37 13.45 -0.87
C GLY A 223 -10.29 12.49 -1.32
N GLY A 224 -9.96 11.54 -0.47
CA GLY A 224 -8.94 10.52 -0.76
C GLY A 224 -7.60 10.76 -0.08
N ARG A 225 -7.47 11.79 0.78
CA ARG A 225 -6.37 11.86 1.77
C ARG A 225 -6.68 11.04 3.03
N SER A 226 -7.90 10.51 3.13
CA SER A 226 -8.46 9.74 4.24
C SER A 226 -9.65 8.91 3.73
N ASP A 227 -10.30 8.14 4.60
CA ASP A 227 -11.50 7.33 4.30
C ASP A 227 -12.80 8.17 4.21
N LEU A 228 -12.66 9.42 3.75
CA LEU A 228 -13.70 10.40 3.64
C LEU A 228 -13.74 11.02 2.24
N TYR A 229 -14.94 11.15 1.70
CA TYR A 229 -15.19 11.88 0.45
C TYR A 229 -16.34 12.87 0.62
N VAL A 230 -16.23 14.00 -0.03
CA VAL A 230 -17.21 15.08 -0.08
C VAL A 230 -17.71 15.24 -1.50
N LEU A 231 -19.02 15.29 -1.68
CA LEU A 231 -19.67 15.68 -2.92
C LEU A 231 -20.66 16.81 -2.63
N ASP A 232 -20.55 17.90 -3.36
CA ASP A 232 -21.49 19.01 -3.33
C ASP A 232 -22.15 19.16 -4.71
N PRO A 233 -23.37 18.65 -4.90
CA PRO A 233 -24.08 18.80 -6.17
C PRO A 233 -24.47 20.23 -6.52
N SER A 234 -24.39 21.18 -5.57
CA SER A 234 -24.60 22.61 -5.84
C SER A 234 -23.32 23.32 -6.31
N ALA A 235 -22.15 22.73 -6.08
CA ALA A 235 -20.89 23.33 -6.50
C ALA A 235 -20.76 23.36 -8.02
N ASN A 236 -20.29 24.50 -8.54
CA ASN A 236 -20.10 24.64 -9.96
C ASN A 236 -18.95 23.75 -10.47
N GLN A 237 -19.25 22.96 -11.49
CA GLN A 237 -18.24 22.22 -12.24
C GLN A 237 -18.44 22.46 -13.75
N TRP A 238 -17.37 22.84 -14.45
CA TRP A 238 -17.38 22.89 -15.91
C TRP A 238 -16.85 21.59 -16.52
N TYR A 239 -16.10 20.80 -15.73
CA TYR A 239 -15.43 19.60 -16.20
C TYR A 239 -16.39 18.54 -16.73
N LEU A 240 -17.50 18.25 -16.05
CA LEU A 240 -18.44 17.21 -16.52
C LEU A 240 -19.13 17.62 -17.83
N ARG A 241 -19.40 18.91 -18.03
CA ARG A 241 -19.90 19.43 -19.33
C ARG A 241 -18.86 19.25 -20.42
N TRP A 242 -17.60 19.59 -20.10
CA TRP A 242 -16.48 19.45 -20.99
C TRP A 242 -16.25 17.97 -21.36
N ALA A 243 -16.17 17.08 -20.38
CA ALA A 243 -15.95 15.64 -20.53
C ALA A 243 -17.07 14.98 -21.33
N ARG A 244 -18.33 15.32 -21.05
CA ARG A 244 -19.49 14.88 -21.84
C ARG A 244 -19.33 15.22 -23.32
N ILE A 245 -18.96 16.45 -23.66
CA ILE A 245 -18.81 16.87 -25.06
C ILE A 245 -17.58 16.24 -25.67
N TRP A 246 -16.45 16.26 -24.97
CA TRP A 246 -15.17 15.83 -25.51
C TRP A 246 -15.10 14.30 -25.68
N TRP A 247 -15.37 13.57 -24.60
CA TRP A 247 -15.31 12.11 -24.57
C TRP A 247 -16.55 11.46 -25.18
N GLY A 248 -17.72 12.08 -25.04
CA GLY A 248 -18.99 11.55 -25.54
C GLY A 248 -19.16 11.65 -27.06
N THR A 249 -20.32 11.20 -27.54
CA THR A 249 -20.71 11.26 -28.97
C THR A 249 -22.08 11.90 -29.09
N GLU A 250 -22.27 12.75 -30.10
CA GLU A 250 -23.57 13.39 -30.36
C GLU A 250 -24.63 12.36 -30.83
N PRO A 251 -25.91 12.45 -30.38
CA PRO A 251 -26.42 13.39 -29.38
C PRO A 251 -26.04 12.97 -27.95
N TYR A 252 -25.68 13.92 -27.11
CA TYR A 252 -25.27 13.68 -25.71
C TYR A 252 -26.44 13.33 -24.77
N ASP A 253 -27.55 12.79 -25.30
CA ASP A 253 -28.80 12.53 -24.58
C ASP A 253 -28.66 11.41 -23.53
N SER A 254 -27.63 10.56 -23.64
CA SER A 254 -27.30 9.55 -22.62
C SER A 254 -26.59 10.13 -21.40
N ALA A 255 -26.10 11.37 -21.50
CA ALA A 255 -25.35 11.99 -20.43
C ALA A 255 -26.23 12.23 -19.20
N PRO A 256 -25.72 11.97 -18.00
CA PRO A 256 -26.45 12.26 -16.76
C PRO A 256 -26.79 13.75 -16.61
N GLU A 257 -27.92 14.05 -15.98
CA GLU A 257 -28.40 15.44 -15.81
C GLU A 257 -27.39 16.31 -15.04
N TYR A 258 -26.68 15.75 -14.06
CA TYR A 258 -25.66 16.46 -13.28
C TYR A 258 -24.45 16.91 -14.11
N CYS A 259 -24.27 16.37 -15.32
CA CYS A 259 -23.29 16.90 -16.27
C CYS A 259 -23.67 18.29 -16.77
N THR A 260 -24.90 18.77 -16.57
CA THR A 260 -25.40 20.06 -17.07
C THR A 260 -26.11 20.93 -16.05
N LYS A 261 -26.60 20.33 -14.97
CA LYS A 261 -27.41 20.99 -13.94
C LYS A 261 -26.75 20.78 -12.59
N ASP A 262 -26.56 21.85 -11.84
CA ASP A 262 -26.30 21.78 -10.41
C ASP A 262 -27.61 21.51 -9.64
N LEU A 263 -27.53 21.47 -8.32
CA LEU A 263 -28.63 21.10 -7.44
C LEU A 263 -29.80 22.07 -7.53
N GLU A 264 -29.55 23.38 -7.54
CA GLU A 264 -30.58 24.41 -7.60
C GLU A 264 -31.30 24.43 -8.94
N ASP A 265 -30.58 24.17 -10.05
CA ASP A 265 -31.19 23.96 -11.37
C ASP A 265 -32.22 22.82 -11.30
N LYS A 266 -31.82 21.65 -10.75
CA LYS A 266 -32.72 20.49 -10.62
C LYS A 266 -33.90 20.79 -9.70
N VAL A 267 -33.66 21.42 -8.55
CA VAL A 267 -34.71 21.76 -7.59
C VAL A 267 -35.73 22.73 -8.19
N SER A 268 -35.31 23.63 -9.08
CA SER A 268 -36.21 24.58 -9.75
C SER A 268 -37.24 23.91 -10.70
N GLU A 269 -36.94 22.70 -11.18
CA GLU A 269 -37.76 21.96 -12.15
C GLU A 269 -38.76 21.01 -11.49
N VAL A 270 -38.53 20.64 -10.22
CA VAL A 270 -39.32 19.63 -9.51
C VAL A 270 -40.23 20.22 -8.45
N ASN A 271 -41.32 19.51 -8.13
CA ASN A 271 -42.21 19.88 -7.03
C ASN A 271 -41.97 18.98 -5.81
N LEU A 272 -41.12 19.44 -4.89
CA LEU A 272 -40.76 18.72 -3.67
C LEU A 272 -41.93 18.51 -2.68
N ALA A 273 -43.08 19.16 -2.90
CA ALA A 273 -44.30 18.86 -2.12
C ALA A 273 -45.03 17.59 -2.61
N THR A 274 -44.49 16.89 -3.61
CA THR A 274 -45.06 15.66 -4.19
C THR A 274 -44.05 14.54 -4.21
N GLN A 275 -44.50 13.29 -4.02
CA GLN A 275 -43.63 12.11 -4.08
C GLN A 275 -42.85 12.01 -5.40
N ALA A 276 -43.50 12.35 -6.52
CA ALA A 276 -42.84 12.33 -7.83
C ALA A 276 -41.67 13.31 -7.93
N GLY A 277 -41.77 14.50 -7.31
CA GLY A 277 -40.67 15.45 -7.27
C GLY A 277 -39.54 15.03 -6.31
N ILE A 278 -39.90 14.43 -5.16
CA ILE A 278 -38.93 13.86 -4.22
C ILE A 278 -38.16 12.70 -4.86
N ASP A 279 -38.86 11.80 -5.56
CA ASP A 279 -38.25 10.66 -6.23
C ASP A 279 -37.34 11.12 -7.38
N ASP A 280 -37.72 12.14 -8.15
CA ASP A 280 -36.91 12.69 -9.25
C ASP A 280 -35.62 13.38 -8.73
N LEU A 281 -35.69 14.14 -7.62
CA LEU A 281 -34.50 14.67 -6.95
C LEU A 281 -33.61 13.54 -6.41
N SER A 282 -34.22 12.53 -5.79
CA SER A 282 -33.50 11.39 -5.22
C SER A 282 -32.78 10.58 -6.30
N GLU A 283 -33.40 10.41 -7.47
CA GLU A 283 -32.78 9.75 -8.62
C GLU A 283 -31.57 10.55 -9.12
N TYR A 284 -31.71 11.87 -9.30
CA TYR A 284 -30.61 12.77 -9.69
C TYR A 284 -29.41 12.63 -8.73
N LEU A 285 -29.64 12.74 -7.42
CA LEU A 285 -28.58 12.62 -6.41
C LEU A 285 -27.97 11.22 -6.40
N SER A 286 -28.79 10.17 -6.50
CA SER A 286 -28.29 8.79 -6.51
C SER A 286 -27.37 8.51 -7.68
N ARG A 287 -27.63 9.07 -8.87
CA ARG A 287 -26.76 8.92 -10.04
C ARG A 287 -25.44 9.66 -9.86
N TYR A 288 -25.47 10.86 -9.29
CA TYR A 288 -24.24 11.63 -9.03
C TYR A 288 -23.37 10.92 -7.98
N MET A 289 -23.98 10.43 -6.89
CA MET A 289 -23.26 9.64 -5.89
C MET A 289 -22.76 8.30 -6.43
N HIS A 290 -23.53 7.64 -7.31
CA HIS A 290 -23.14 6.36 -7.91
C HIS A 290 -21.81 6.46 -8.64
N ASP A 291 -21.55 7.55 -9.39
CA ASP A 291 -20.25 7.75 -10.04
C ASP A 291 -19.10 7.73 -9.03
N VAL A 292 -19.26 8.47 -7.94
CA VAL A 292 -18.21 8.56 -6.93
C VAL A 292 -18.06 7.23 -6.18
N ILE A 293 -19.16 6.59 -5.78
CA ILE A 293 -19.13 5.35 -5.01
C ILE A 293 -18.63 4.17 -5.86
N GLY A 294 -19.14 4.02 -7.09
CA GLY A 294 -18.83 2.92 -7.98
C GLY A 294 -17.50 3.02 -8.73
N TYR A 295 -16.86 4.18 -8.74
CA TYR A 295 -15.55 4.37 -9.39
C TYR A 295 -14.42 4.85 -8.47
N ILE A 296 -14.70 5.31 -7.25
CA ILE A 296 -13.66 5.64 -6.26
C ILE A 296 -13.65 4.63 -5.11
N HIS A 297 -14.77 4.49 -4.39
CA HIS A 297 -14.80 3.70 -3.14
C HIS A 297 -14.84 2.18 -3.39
N PHE A 298 -15.63 1.77 -4.39
CA PHE A 298 -15.78 0.37 -4.79
C PHE A 298 -15.60 0.24 -6.31
N PRO A 299 -14.39 0.50 -6.82
CA PRO A 299 -14.14 0.72 -8.23
C PRO A 299 -14.47 -0.52 -9.07
N LEU A 300 -15.42 -0.37 -9.99
CA LEU A 300 -15.83 -1.44 -10.92
C LEU A 300 -14.75 -1.77 -11.96
N GLN A 301 -13.87 -0.82 -12.25
CA GLN A 301 -12.85 -0.97 -13.29
C GLN A 301 -11.54 -1.56 -12.78
N HIS A 302 -11.31 -1.53 -11.47
CA HIS A 302 -10.08 -2.06 -10.91
C HIS A 302 -10.15 -3.58 -10.89
N SER A 303 -9.06 -4.19 -11.32
CA SER A 303 -8.77 -5.60 -11.06
C SER A 303 -7.96 -5.70 -9.77
N PRO A 304 -8.10 -6.79 -9.01
CA PRO A 304 -7.21 -7.05 -7.89
C PRO A 304 -5.77 -7.14 -8.41
N ALA A 305 -4.84 -6.48 -7.71
CA ALA A 305 -3.43 -6.65 -8.00
C ALA A 305 -3.03 -8.10 -7.70
N LYS A 306 -2.06 -8.60 -8.46
CA LYS A 306 -1.53 -9.95 -8.29
C LYS A 306 -0.90 -10.10 -6.90
N TYR A 307 -1.24 -11.16 -6.18
CA TYR A 307 -0.50 -11.56 -4.97
C TYR A 307 0.94 -11.97 -5.32
N ALA A 308 1.91 -11.29 -4.70
CA ALA A 308 3.35 -11.41 -4.97
C ALA A 308 4.14 -10.98 -3.72
N TYR A 309 5.44 -11.21 -3.69
CA TYR A 309 6.31 -10.82 -2.56
C TYR A 309 7.28 -9.69 -2.91
N LYS A 310 7.49 -9.45 -4.21
CA LYS A 310 8.42 -8.45 -4.74
C LYS A 310 7.81 -7.72 -5.92
N GLY A 311 8.24 -6.47 -6.09
CA GLY A 311 7.87 -5.63 -7.22
C GLY A 311 9.12 -5.05 -7.89
N THR A 312 9.12 -4.97 -9.21
CA THR A 312 10.17 -4.28 -9.98
C THR A 312 9.55 -3.28 -10.95
N LEU A 313 10.08 -2.06 -10.95
CA LEU A 313 9.86 -1.06 -12.00
C LEU A 313 11.20 -0.71 -12.65
N GLU A 314 11.34 -1.01 -13.94
CA GLU A 314 12.48 -0.60 -14.75
C GLU A 314 11.99 0.39 -15.81
N ALA A 315 12.47 1.63 -15.77
CA ALA A 315 12.07 2.67 -16.72
C ALA A 315 13.27 3.23 -17.50
N LEU A 316 13.12 3.36 -18.82
CA LEU A 316 14.09 3.99 -19.71
C LEU A 316 13.56 5.34 -20.19
N VAL A 317 14.34 6.40 -20.05
CA VAL A 317 14.00 7.74 -20.52
C VAL A 317 14.95 8.10 -21.67
N PHE A 318 14.41 8.17 -22.87
CA PHE A 318 15.15 8.46 -24.10
C PHE A 318 15.05 9.94 -24.47
N SER A 319 16.20 10.59 -24.66
CA SER A 319 16.29 11.82 -25.44
C SER A 319 16.51 11.48 -26.92
N LEU A 320 15.66 12.01 -27.79
CA LEU A 320 15.70 11.75 -29.24
C LEU A 320 16.41 12.84 -30.04
N ASP A 321 16.66 14.00 -29.43
CA ASP A 321 17.15 15.20 -30.11
C ASP A 321 18.45 15.72 -29.46
N THR A 322 19.33 14.81 -29.00
CA THR A 322 20.63 15.14 -28.39
C THR A 322 21.52 15.98 -29.31
N ASP A 323 21.63 15.58 -30.58
CA ASP A 323 22.32 16.35 -31.63
C ASP A 323 21.61 17.66 -31.99
N ASN A 324 20.33 17.81 -31.63
CA ASN A 324 19.47 18.96 -31.91
C ASN A 324 19.17 19.80 -30.66
N GLY A 325 20.03 19.73 -29.64
CA GLY A 325 20.00 20.60 -28.46
C GLY A 325 19.05 20.14 -27.36
N VAL A 326 18.75 18.85 -27.24
CA VAL A 326 18.12 18.22 -26.07
C VAL A 326 19.11 17.20 -25.47
N PRO A 327 20.17 17.64 -24.77
CA PRO A 327 21.13 16.70 -24.18
C PRO A 327 20.45 15.85 -23.09
N VAL A 328 20.96 14.64 -22.84
CA VAL A 328 20.44 13.72 -21.81
C VAL A 328 20.36 14.40 -20.44
N ASP A 329 21.40 15.14 -20.04
CA ASP A 329 21.44 15.88 -18.77
C ASP A 329 20.28 16.89 -18.62
N SER A 330 19.68 17.36 -19.71
CA SER A 330 18.55 18.31 -19.65
C SER A 330 17.21 17.66 -19.29
N ILE A 331 17.14 16.33 -19.27
CA ILE A 331 15.92 15.58 -18.96
C ILE A 331 16.06 14.71 -17.70
N GLU A 332 17.20 14.73 -17.00
CA GLU A 332 17.42 13.89 -15.80
C GLU A 332 16.50 14.22 -14.61
N TRP A 333 15.84 15.38 -14.65
CA TRP A 333 14.93 15.83 -13.60
C TRP A 333 13.47 15.40 -13.85
N VAL A 334 13.13 14.91 -15.05
CA VAL A 334 11.71 14.71 -15.44
C VAL A 334 11.02 13.58 -14.68
N THR A 335 11.79 12.69 -14.06
CA THR A 335 11.32 11.69 -13.10
C THR A 335 12.51 11.18 -12.30
N ASP A 336 12.33 10.27 -11.35
CA ASP A 336 13.45 9.57 -10.74
C ASP A 336 12.99 8.29 -10.02
N ALA A 337 13.94 7.37 -9.81
CA ALA A 337 13.67 6.07 -9.20
C ALA A 337 13.20 6.17 -7.74
N LYS A 338 13.62 7.19 -7.00
CA LYS A 338 13.25 7.37 -5.59
C LYS A 338 11.79 7.83 -5.49
N THR A 339 11.38 8.80 -6.29
CA THR A 339 9.99 9.27 -6.34
C THR A 339 9.04 8.15 -6.74
N GLN A 340 9.34 7.43 -7.84
CA GLN A 340 8.55 6.28 -8.28
C GLN A 340 8.50 5.16 -7.23
N LYS A 341 9.63 4.84 -6.58
CA LYS A 341 9.67 3.87 -5.49
C LYS A 341 8.80 4.28 -4.32
N SER A 342 8.85 5.55 -3.91
CA SER A 342 8.08 6.06 -2.78
C SER A 342 6.57 5.90 -3.00
N HIS A 343 6.07 6.17 -4.21
CA HIS A 343 4.66 5.96 -4.56
C HIS A 343 4.27 4.48 -4.57
N LEU A 344 5.14 3.60 -5.09
CA LEU A 344 4.88 2.17 -5.12
C LEU A 344 4.89 1.55 -3.71
N GLU A 345 5.76 2.03 -2.82
CA GLU A 345 5.79 1.62 -1.41
C GLU A 345 4.60 2.17 -0.61
N GLU A 346 4.07 3.34 -0.97
CA GLU A 346 2.81 3.85 -0.40
C GLU A 346 1.62 3.00 -0.85
N PHE A 347 1.58 2.63 -2.13
CA PHE A 347 0.50 1.87 -2.72
C PHE A 347 0.46 0.42 -2.24
N LEU A 348 1.59 -0.30 -2.33
CA LEU A 348 1.75 -1.70 -1.92
C LEU A 348 2.95 -1.83 -0.96
N PRO A 349 2.76 -1.49 0.33
CA PRO A 349 3.85 -1.45 1.32
C PRO A 349 4.38 -2.84 1.70
N PHE A 350 3.67 -3.91 1.36
CA PHE A 350 4.03 -5.29 1.68
C PHE A 350 5.13 -5.87 0.77
N LEU A 351 5.41 -5.19 -0.35
CA LEU A 351 6.35 -5.69 -1.35
C LEU A 351 7.72 -5.05 -1.20
N GLU A 352 8.76 -5.87 -1.40
CA GLU A 352 10.11 -5.33 -1.63
C GLU A 352 10.18 -4.75 -3.06
N TRP A 353 10.10 -3.42 -3.17
CA TRP A 353 10.21 -2.72 -4.45
C TRP A 353 11.65 -2.42 -4.85
N LYS A 354 12.00 -2.86 -6.06
CA LYS A 354 13.19 -2.45 -6.79
C LYS A 354 12.81 -1.52 -7.94
N THR A 355 13.29 -0.29 -7.89
CA THR A 355 13.02 0.70 -8.94
C THR A 355 14.33 1.18 -9.56
N ASN A 356 14.37 1.25 -10.89
CA ASN A 356 15.48 1.83 -11.63
C ASN A 356 14.96 2.73 -12.76
N VAL A 357 15.60 3.87 -12.93
CA VAL A 357 15.32 4.83 -14.00
C VAL A 357 16.64 5.16 -14.69
N SER A 358 16.71 4.93 -16.00
CA SER A 358 17.91 5.18 -16.80
C SER A 358 17.66 6.26 -17.84
N TYR A 359 18.60 7.21 -17.96
CA TYR A 359 18.57 8.30 -18.93
C TYR A 359 19.50 8.03 -20.09
N LEU A 360 18.97 8.00 -21.31
CA LEU A 360 19.67 7.45 -22.49
C LEU A 360 19.56 8.39 -23.69
N ASP A 361 20.64 8.46 -24.49
CA ASP A 361 20.58 8.97 -25.86
C ASP A 361 20.08 7.86 -26.78
N ILE A 362 18.96 8.05 -27.49
CA ILE A 362 18.40 7.01 -28.35
C ILE A 362 19.37 6.58 -29.47
N ASN A 363 20.29 7.45 -29.88
CA ASN A 363 21.24 7.16 -30.96
C ASN A 363 22.26 6.08 -30.58
N ASP A 364 22.51 5.88 -29.28
CA ASP A 364 23.37 4.80 -28.78
C ASP A 364 22.64 3.44 -28.72
N TYR A 365 21.32 3.42 -28.94
CA TYR A 365 20.45 2.26 -28.85
C TYR A 365 19.70 2.02 -30.16
N SER A 366 20.41 1.48 -31.16
CA SER A 366 19.89 1.34 -32.53
C SER A 366 18.54 0.61 -32.62
N GLU A 367 18.31 -0.41 -31.79
CA GLU A 367 17.03 -1.13 -31.75
C GLU A 367 15.85 -0.27 -31.29
N TRP A 368 16.07 0.60 -30.30
CA TRP A 368 15.05 1.53 -29.82
C TRP A 368 14.79 2.65 -30.82
N ASN A 369 15.85 3.14 -31.47
CA ASN A 369 15.74 4.14 -32.52
C ASN A 369 14.99 3.59 -33.75
N GLU A 370 15.27 2.34 -34.15
CA GLU A 370 14.55 1.65 -35.23
C GLU A 370 13.08 1.48 -34.86
N THR A 371 12.77 0.95 -33.67
CA THR A 371 11.37 0.83 -33.20
C THR A 371 10.65 2.18 -33.18
N PHE A 372 11.28 3.25 -32.71
CA PHE A 372 10.63 4.58 -32.72
C PHE A 372 10.27 5.02 -34.15
N TRP A 373 11.21 4.93 -35.10
CA TRP A 373 10.98 5.41 -36.47
C TRP A 373 10.17 4.45 -37.35
N ASP A 374 10.05 3.17 -36.98
CA ASP A 374 9.12 2.24 -37.62
C ASP A 374 7.64 2.61 -37.34
N HIS A 375 7.39 3.29 -36.22
CA HIS A 375 6.05 3.72 -35.79
C HIS A 375 5.86 5.23 -35.75
N ALA A 376 6.81 6.00 -36.28
CA ALA A 376 6.74 7.47 -36.30
C ALA A 376 7.03 8.05 -37.69
N GLY A 377 6.34 9.15 -38.01
CA GLY A 377 6.54 9.89 -39.25
C GLY A 377 6.59 11.39 -39.01
N ILE A 378 7.18 12.14 -39.96
CA ILE A 378 7.19 13.60 -39.91
C ILE A 378 6.14 14.13 -40.90
N VAL A 379 5.19 14.90 -40.40
CA VAL A 379 4.16 15.59 -41.18
C VAL A 379 4.22 17.07 -40.85
N ASP A 380 4.42 17.92 -41.86
CA ASP A 380 4.54 19.38 -41.71
C ASP A 380 5.51 19.87 -40.61
N GLY A 381 6.55 19.06 -40.32
CA GLY A 381 7.60 19.37 -39.34
C GLY A 381 7.33 18.83 -37.94
N GLU A 382 6.15 18.25 -37.69
CA GLU A 382 5.78 17.57 -36.46
C GLU A 382 6.01 16.06 -36.57
N THR A 383 6.50 15.46 -35.49
CA THR A 383 6.66 14.00 -35.39
C THR A 383 5.39 13.39 -34.83
N ILE A 384 4.70 12.60 -35.64
CA ILE A 384 3.49 11.89 -35.27
C ILE A 384 3.86 10.44 -35.01
N VAL A 385 3.58 9.96 -33.80
CA VAL A 385 3.82 8.58 -33.37
C VAL A 385 2.51 7.80 -33.36
N ASP A 386 2.50 6.61 -33.97
CA ASP A 386 1.46 5.60 -33.74
C ASP A 386 1.74 4.90 -32.39
N GLY A 387 1.20 5.49 -31.32
CA GLY A 387 1.48 5.04 -29.95
C GLY A 387 0.97 3.64 -29.68
N TYR A 388 -0.18 3.26 -30.27
CA TYR A 388 -0.74 1.93 -30.10
C TYR A 388 0.16 0.88 -30.76
N ALA A 389 0.55 1.07 -32.02
CA ALA A 389 1.44 0.13 -32.71
C ALA A 389 2.79 0.00 -31.99
N MET A 390 3.38 1.12 -31.58
CA MET A 390 4.65 1.13 -30.87
C MET A 390 4.56 0.46 -29.49
N PHE A 391 3.47 0.70 -28.72
CA PHE A 391 3.25 0.06 -27.43
C PHE A 391 3.26 -1.47 -27.54
N TYR A 392 2.57 -2.03 -28.53
CA TYR A 392 2.56 -3.48 -28.77
C TYR A 392 3.90 -4.02 -29.25
N ASP A 393 4.63 -3.26 -30.06
CA ASP A 393 5.96 -3.66 -30.51
C ASP A 393 6.94 -3.76 -29.33
N ILE A 394 6.96 -2.76 -28.45
CA ILE A 394 7.74 -2.80 -27.20
C ILE A 394 7.35 -4.02 -26.36
N TYR A 395 6.04 -4.27 -26.21
CA TYR A 395 5.49 -5.36 -25.40
C TYR A 395 5.93 -6.74 -25.89
N GLN A 396 5.98 -6.92 -27.21
CA GLN A 396 6.30 -8.21 -27.82
C GLN A 396 7.81 -8.41 -27.99
N ASN A 397 8.57 -7.35 -28.28
CA ASN A 397 9.91 -7.49 -28.83
C ASN A 397 11.04 -6.89 -27.96
N LEU A 398 10.74 -5.98 -27.03
CA LEU A 398 11.77 -5.26 -26.27
C LEU A 398 11.72 -5.50 -24.76
N ARG A 399 10.55 -5.44 -24.12
CA ARG A 399 10.44 -5.41 -22.65
C ARG A 399 11.10 -6.59 -21.92
N TYR A 400 11.10 -7.79 -22.51
CA TYR A 400 11.67 -9.00 -21.88
C TYR A 400 13.20 -8.93 -21.69
N LYS A 401 13.86 -7.97 -22.35
CA LYS A 401 15.29 -7.71 -22.18
C LYS A 401 15.61 -7.01 -20.85
N TYR A 402 14.60 -6.40 -20.23
CA TYR A 402 14.75 -5.52 -19.07
C TYR A 402 14.04 -6.06 -17.83
N VAL A 403 12.92 -6.77 -18.01
CA VAL A 403 12.16 -7.39 -16.92
C VAL A 403 11.82 -8.84 -17.23
N ASP A 404 11.63 -9.65 -16.18
CA ASP A 404 11.17 -11.03 -16.31
C ASP A 404 9.64 -11.08 -16.46
N VAL A 405 9.18 -11.12 -17.71
CA VAL A 405 7.75 -11.14 -18.07
C VAL A 405 7.03 -12.45 -17.70
N TYR A 406 7.77 -13.48 -17.29
CA TYR A 406 7.19 -14.77 -16.86
C TYR A 406 7.26 -14.96 -15.34
N SER A 407 7.76 -13.97 -14.61
CA SER A 407 7.88 -14.04 -13.16
C SER A 407 6.53 -14.14 -12.48
N GLU A 408 6.50 -14.86 -11.35
CA GLU A 408 5.38 -14.81 -10.42
C GLU A 408 5.33 -13.47 -9.66
N GLN A 409 6.41 -12.68 -9.68
CA GLN A 409 6.47 -11.35 -9.05
C GLN A 409 5.88 -10.24 -9.94
N ILE A 410 5.59 -9.07 -9.36
CA ILE A 410 5.14 -7.90 -10.12
C ILE A 410 6.34 -7.30 -10.86
N ASN A 411 6.21 -7.18 -12.19
CA ASN A 411 7.24 -6.60 -13.04
C ASN A 411 6.61 -5.60 -14.01
N VAL A 412 7.05 -4.34 -13.94
CA VAL A 412 6.63 -3.26 -14.83
C VAL A 412 7.84 -2.73 -15.58
N PHE A 413 7.72 -2.68 -16.90
CA PHE A 413 8.72 -2.04 -17.77
C PHE A 413 8.17 -0.73 -18.34
N GLY A 414 8.92 0.36 -18.21
CA GLY A 414 8.54 1.68 -18.71
C GLY A 414 9.49 2.21 -19.77
N ALA A 415 8.94 2.92 -20.76
CA ALA A 415 9.72 3.69 -21.72
C ALA A 415 9.14 5.11 -21.89
N VAL A 416 9.99 6.12 -21.79
CA VAL A 416 9.64 7.53 -22.00
C VAL A 416 10.43 8.06 -23.19
N PHE A 417 9.75 8.64 -24.17
CA PHE A 417 10.33 9.25 -25.34
C PHE A 417 10.18 10.77 -25.28
N ILE A 418 11.31 11.48 -25.31
CA ILE A 418 11.35 12.94 -25.29
C ILE A 418 11.96 13.46 -26.58
N LYS A 419 11.14 14.18 -27.34
CA LYS A 419 11.49 14.71 -28.66
C LYS A 419 10.90 16.11 -28.83
N LYS A 420 11.56 16.99 -29.58
CA LYS A 420 10.96 18.28 -29.98
C LYS A 420 9.83 18.07 -30.96
N ASN A 421 8.76 18.86 -30.82
CA ASN A 421 7.62 18.89 -31.75
C ASN A 421 7.06 17.49 -32.06
N MET A 422 6.63 16.78 -31.01
CA MET A 422 6.14 15.40 -31.08
C MET A 422 4.77 15.26 -30.41
N VAL A 423 3.93 14.45 -31.05
CA VAL A 423 2.61 14.04 -30.57
C VAL A 423 2.47 12.53 -30.76
N MET A 424 1.75 11.89 -29.84
CA MET A 424 1.35 10.49 -29.98
C MET A 424 -0.14 10.39 -30.29
N HIS A 425 -0.48 9.62 -31.32
CA HIS A 425 -1.84 9.23 -31.67
C HIS A 425 -2.11 7.80 -31.21
N ALA A 426 -3.22 7.59 -30.51
CA ALA A 426 -3.77 6.28 -30.19
C ALA A 426 -5.30 6.33 -30.30
N TYR A 427 -5.93 5.26 -30.75
CA TYR A 427 -7.40 5.19 -30.91
C TYR A 427 -8.03 6.34 -31.71
N GLY A 428 -7.27 6.95 -32.62
CA GLY A 428 -7.71 8.10 -33.43
C GLY A 428 -7.79 9.43 -32.68
N ARG A 429 -7.14 9.53 -31.51
CA ARG A 429 -7.00 10.75 -30.70
C ARG A 429 -5.56 10.90 -30.26
N GLU A 430 -5.25 12.06 -29.71
CA GLU A 430 -3.94 12.30 -29.11
C GLU A 430 -3.93 11.85 -27.64
N TYR A 431 -2.77 11.42 -27.17
CA TYR A 431 -2.55 10.94 -25.81
C TYR A 431 -1.10 11.23 -25.38
N THR A 432 -0.82 11.19 -24.07
CA THR A 432 0.54 11.37 -23.53
C THR A 432 1.19 10.06 -23.11
N GLY A 433 0.42 9.08 -22.65
CA GLY A 433 0.91 7.79 -22.18
C GLY A 433 -0.06 6.66 -22.49
N LEU A 434 0.46 5.44 -22.39
CA LEU A 434 -0.28 4.19 -22.42
C LEU A 434 0.29 3.24 -21.36
N GLY A 435 -0.60 2.54 -20.67
CA GLY A 435 -0.27 1.62 -19.59
C GLY A 435 -1.11 0.35 -19.66
N GLY A 436 -0.53 -0.77 -19.24
CA GLY A 436 -1.24 -2.05 -19.16
C GLY A 436 -0.33 -3.26 -19.35
N GLY A 437 -0.73 -4.40 -18.76
CA GLY A 437 -0.06 -5.69 -18.94
C GLY A 437 1.40 -5.72 -18.48
N GLY A 438 1.75 -4.97 -17.43
CA GLY A 438 3.13 -4.85 -16.94
C GLY A 438 4.02 -3.93 -17.79
N GLN A 439 3.45 -2.98 -18.54
CA GLN A 439 4.21 -2.01 -19.33
C GLN A 439 3.64 -0.59 -19.22
N THR A 440 4.52 0.40 -19.30
CA THR A 440 4.18 1.81 -19.57
C THR A 440 4.95 2.32 -20.79
N ALA A 441 4.34 3.20 -21.58
CA ALA A 441 5.02 3.96 -22.61
C ALA A 441 4.51 5.40 -22.64
N ILE A 442 5.41 6.38 -22.65
CA ILE A 442 5.08 7.80 -22.55
C ILE A 442 5.77 8.54 -23.69
N TRP A 443 5.02 9.42 -24.36
CA TRP A 443 5.52 10.29 -25.42
C TRP A 443 5.14 11.72 -25.06
N LYS A 444 6.14 12.54 -24.76
CA LYS A 444 5.91 13.94 -24.39
C LYS A 444 6.92 14.82 -25.10
N SER A 445 6.42 15.86 -25.76
CA SER A 445 7.28 16.82 -26.43
C SER A 445 8.15 17.57 -25.43
N TRP A 446 9.39 17.87 -25.82
CA TRP A 446 10.34 18.57 -24.96
C TRP A 446 9.77 19.91 -24.46
N GLU A 447 9.05 20.61 -25.33
CA GLU A 447 8.41 21.89 -25.04
C GLU A 447 7.38 21.81 -23.91
N ARG A 448 6.74 20.64 -23.69
CA ARG A 448 5.74 20.46 -22.62
C ARG A 448 6.36 20.34 -21.22
N TYR A 449 7.67 20.11 -21.11
CA TYR A 449 8.37 20.03 -19.83
C TYR A 449 8.76 21.41 -19.27
N TYR A 450 8.72 22.46 -20.10
CA TYR A 450 9.18 23.79 -19.72
C TYR A 450 8.06 24.83 -19.88
N ARG A 451 8.19 25.94 -19.15
CA ARG A 451 7.38 27.14 -19.37
C ARG A 451 7.75 27.77 -20.73
N PRO A 452 6.96 28.74 -21.25
CA PRO A 452 7.24 29.39 -22.54
C PRO A 452 8.60 30.09 -22.65
N ASP A 453 9.31 30.31 -21.54
CA ASP A 453 10.69 30.81 -21.54
C ASP A 453 11.73 29.77 -22.01
N GLY A 454 11.32 28.49 -22.14
CA GLY A 454 12.13 27.37 -22.61
C GLY A 454 13.22 26.92 -21.65
N VAL A 455 13.21 27.39 -20.39
CA VAL A 455 14.26 27.08 -19.39
C VAL A 455 13.72 26.77 -18.01
N THR A 456 12.54 27.28 -17.64
CA THR A 456 11.93 27.01 -16.34
C THR A 456 11.15 25.70 -16.42
N PRO A 457 11.51 24.66 -15.64
CA PRO A 457 10.73 23.42 -15.56
C PRO A 457 9.27 23.70 -15.19
N ARG A 458 8.34 23.06 -15.90
CA ARG A 458 6.90 23.19 -15.67
C ARG A 458 6.28 21.92 -15.10
N GLU A 459 6.59 20.77 -15.69
CA GLU A 459 5.96 19.49 -15.34
C GLU A 459 6.84 18.34 -15.83
N GLY A 460 7.19 17.41 -14.93
CA GLY A 460 7.88 16.19 -15.29
C GLY A 460 6.93 15.12 -15.86
N VAL A 461 7.23 13.85 -15.59
CA VAL A 461 6.43 12.69 -15.98
C VAL A 461 6.21 11.72 -14.83
N SER A 462 6.63 12.03 -13.60
CA SER A 462 6.44 11.08 -12.49
C SER A 462 4.96 10.78 -12.24
N GLY A 463 4.08 11.77 -12.34
CA GLY A 463 2.62 11.56 -12.26
C GLY A 463 2.08 10.70 -13.40
N VAL A 464 2.53 10.93 -14.66
CA VAL A 464 2.15 10.06 -15.81
C VAL A 464 2.63 8.65 -15.56
N GLN A 465 3.91 8.49 -15.20
CA GLN A 465 4.52 7.19 -15.01
C GLN A 465 3.80 6.43 -13.90
N LEU A 466 3.39 7.09 -12.81
CA LEU A 466 2.58 6.49 -11.77
C LEU A 466 1.20 6.04 -12.29
N HIS A 467 0.47 6.91 -13.00
CA HIS A 467 -0.81 6.56 -13.63
C HIS A 467 -0.71 5.33 -14.54
N GLU A 468 0.26 5.34 -15.46
CA GLU A 468 0.44 4.21 -16.38
C GLU A 468 0.94 2.95 -15.65
N THR A 469 1.72 3.10 -14.58
CA THR A 469 2.17 1.97 -13.75
C THR A 469 1.00 1.36 -12.99
N MET A 470 0.05 2.16 -12.52
CA MET A 470 -1.18 1.67 -11.90
C MET A 470 -2.03 0.87 -12.89
N HIS A 471 -2.20 1.36 -14.14
CA HIS A 471 -2.77 0.53 -15.20
C HIS A 471 -2.01 -0.78 -15.42
N ALA A 472 -0.67 -0.73 -15.39
CA ALA A 472 0.17 -1.91 -15.57
C ALA A 472 -0.02 -2.97 -14.49
N VAL A 473 -0.45 -2.60 -13.27
CA VAL A 473 -0.72 -3.50 -12.14
C VAL A 473 -2.21 -3.78 -11.88
N GLY A 474 -3.10 -3.35 -12.79
CA GLY A 474 -4.50 -3.76 -12.82
C GLY A 474 -5.52 -2.69 -12.45
N PHE A 475 -5.12 -1.43 -12.28
CA PHE A 475 -6.04 -0.35 -11.96
C PHE A 475 -6.67 0.24 -13.22
N GLY A 476 -7.94 0.61 -13.11
CA GLY A 476 -8.70 1.33 -14.14
C GLY A 476 -8.75 2.82 -13.83
N HIS A 477 -9.46 3.58 -14.65
CA HIS A 477 -9.74 4.98 -14.33
C HIS A 477 -10.78 5.07 -13.22
N THR A 478 -10.70 6.15 -12.42
CA THR A 478 -11.72 6.50 -11.40
C THR A 478 -12.99 7.10 -12.01
N TRP A 479 -13.16 6.98 -13.32
CA TRP A 479 -14.32 7.47 -14.08
C TRP A 479 -14.51 6.58 -15.31
N SER A 480 -15.69 6.60 -15.92
CA SER A 480 -15.93 5.95 -17.21
C SER A 480 -16.70 6.86 -18.15
N GLN A 481 -16.90 6.42 -19.40
CA GLN A 481 -17.73 7.17 -20.33
C GLN A 481 -19.13 7.36 -19.73
N ASP A 482 -19.58 8.62 -19.71
CA ASP A 482 -20.82 9.09 -19.08
C ASP A 482 -20.83 9.08 -17.54
N HIS A 483 -19.70 8.75 -16.90
CA HIS A 483 -19.54 8.68 -15.44
C HIS A 483 -18.27 9.42 -14.98
N TYR A 484 -18.26 10.74 -15.09
CA TYR A 484 -17.04 11.55 -14.94
C TYR A 484 -16.83 12.13 -13.53
N ALA A 485 -17.78 11.99 -12.61
CA ALA A 485 -17.68 12.62 -11.29
C ALA A 485 -16.63 11.98 -10.37
N GLY A 486 -16.25 10.73 -10.61
CA GLY A 486 -15.17 10.08 -9.84
C GLY A 486 -13.77 10.60 -10.17
N ASP A 487 -13.65 11.45 -11.19
CA ASP A 487 -12.41 12.12 -11.57
C ASP A 487 -11.96 13.24 -10.60
N PHE A 488 -12.79 13.56 -9.58
CA PHE A 488 -12.50 14.58 -8.57
C PHE A 488 -11.82 14.02 -7.30
N SER A 489 -11.20 12.84 -7.37
CA SER A 489 -10.52 12.20 -6.24
C SER A 489 -9.03 12.54 -6.18
N TYR A 490 -8.44 12.48 -4.97
CA TYR A 490 -7.00 12.57 -4.70
C TYR A 490 -6.20 11.38 -5.25
N SER A 491 -6.39 11.04 -6.51
CA SER A 491 -5.89 9.81 -7.14
C SER A 491 -5.12 10.14 -8.42
N PRO A 492 -4.06 9.39 -8.75
CA PRO A 492 -3.39 9.56 -10.02
C PRO A 492 -4.21 8.96 -11.15
N MET A 493 -5.27 8.17 -10.87
CA MET A 493 -6.13 7.51 -11.86
C MET A 493 -7.22 8.40 -12.45
N GLY A 494 -7.35 9.63 -11.95
CA GLY A 494 -8.13 10.68 -12.60
C GLY A 494 -7.36 11.39 -13.71
N TYR A 495 -8.08 12.00 -14.66
CA TYR A 495 -7.54 12.97 -15.62
C TYR A 495 -7.73 14.43 -15.21
N PHE A 496 -8.76 14.73 -14.41
CA PHE A 496 -9.04 16.09 -13.97
C PHE A 496 -8.48 16.39 -12.58
N GLY A 497 -8.69 15.50 -11.62
CA GLY A 497 -8.07 15.59 -10.30
C GLY A 497 -6.57 15.33 -10.34
N MET A 498 -6.11 14.44 -11.22
CA MET A 498 -4.76 13.87 -11.29
C MET A 498 -3.77 14.43 -10.25
N HIS A 499 -3.80 13.83 -9.07
CA HIS A 499 -2.87 14.18 -8.00
C HIS A 499 -1.63 13.30 -8.10
N ASN A 500 -0.48 13.85 -7.72
CA ASN A 500 0.79 13.13 -7.77
C ASN A 500 1.03 12.24 -6.54
N GLY A 501 -0.02 11.71 -5.94
CA GLY A 501 0.02 10.79 -4.82
C GLY A 501 -1.08 9.76 -4.96
N THR A 502 -0.97 8.65 -4.23
CA THR A 502 -1.95 7.57 -4.27
C THR A 502 -3.06 7.85 -3.26
N SER A 503 -4.32 7.84 -3.68
CA SER A 503 -5.43 8.04 -2.73
C SER A 503 -5.50 6.92 -1.70
N VAL A 504 -6.01 7.22 -0.50
CA VAL A 504 -6.34 6.21 0.50
C VAL A 504 -7.35 5.19 -0.06
N PHE A 505 -8.26 5.59 -0.95
CA PHE A 505 -9.18 4.66 -1.61
C PHE A 505 -8.47 3.64 -2.52
N ASP A 506 -7.48 4.10 -3.30
CA ASP A 506 -6.65 3.23 -4.13
C ASP A 506 -5.83 2.26 -3.27
N GLN A 507 -5.27 2.76 -2.17
CA GLN A 507 -4.53 1.98 -1.17
C GLN A 507 -5.42 0.91 -0.54
N ASN A 508 -6.59 1.28 -0.04
CA ASN A 508 -7.53 0.33 0.55
C ASN A 508 -7.91 -0.75 -0.44
N TRP A 509 -8.25 -0.39 -1.68
CA TRP A 509 -8.61 -1.37 -2.69
C TRP A 509 -7.47 -2.37 -2.97
N VAL A 510 -6.24 -1.88 -3.20
CA VAL A 510 -5.14 -2.79 -3.52
C VAL A 510 -4.71 -3.62 -2.32
N GLN A 511 -4.65 -3.02 -1.14
CA GLN A 511 -4.14 -3.66 0.07
C GLN A 511 -5.17 -4.66 0.62
N SER A 512 -6.47 -4.33 0.63
CA SER A 512 -7.51 -5.25 1.08
C SER A 512 -7.59 -6.49 0.19
N THR A 513 -7.56 -6.31 -1.13
CA THR A 513 -7.60 -7.43 -2.09
C THR A 513 -6.33 -8.27 -2.08
N TYR A 514 -5.17 -7.67 -1.80
CA TYR A 514 -3.91 -8.39 -1.58
C TYR A 514 -3.98 -9.26 -0.32
N LEU A 515 -4.49 -8.72 0.79
CA LEU A 515 -4.59 -9.44 2.06
C LEU A 515 -5.64 -10.55 2.02
N ASP A 516 -6.75 -10.37 1.28
CA ASP A 516 -7.72 -11.44 1.05
C ASP A 516 -7.07 -12.62 0.28
N GLN A 517 -6.24 -12.34 -0.73
CA GLN A 517 -5.50 -13.38 -1.45
C GLN A 517 -4.49 -14.09 -0.53
N MET A 518 -3.76 -13.33 0.29
CA MET A 518 -2.81 -13.86 1.26
C MET A 518 -3.48 -14.75 2.31
N GLU A 519 -4.59 -14.27 2.89
CA GLU A 519 -5.38 -15.02 3.86
C GLU A 519 -5.86 -16.35 3.26
N TRP A 520 -6.41 -16.31 2.05
CA TRP A 520 -6.88 -17.51 1.35
C TRP A 520 -5.77 -18.56 1.16
N GLU A 521 -4.59 -18.13 0.68
CA GLU A 521 -3.45 -19.02 0.46
C GLU A 521 -2.96 -19.65 1.78
N HIS A 522 -2.74 -18.82 2.79
CA HIS A 522 -2.23 -19.25 4.10
C HIS A 522 -3.26 -20.11 4.85
N TRP A 523 -4.54 -19.74 4.81
CA TRP A 523 -5.62 -20.50 5.44
C TRP A 523 -5.75 -21.89 4.82
N ASN A 524 -5.78 -21.98 3.49
CA ASN A 524 -5.89 -23.27 2.81
C ASN A 524 -4.68 -24.17 3.09
N ARG A 525 -3.47 -23.59 3.17
CA ARG A 525 -2.27 -24.30 3.64
C ARG A 525 -2.46 -24.81 5.08
N PHE A 526 -2.94 -23.96 6.00
CA PHE A 526 -3.23 -24.34 7.38
C PHE A 526 -4.25 -25.47 7.49
N VAL A 527 -5.36 -25.41 6.73
CA VAL A 527 -6.39 -26.47 6.70
C VAL A 527 -5.81 -27.80 6.24
N ASN A 528 -5.01 -27.78 5.17
CA ASN A 528 -4.38 -28.98 4.63
C ASN A 528 -3.42 -29.64 5.64
N ILE A 529 -2.59 -28.84 6.31
CA ILE A 529 -1.66 -29.32 7.36
C ILE A 529 -2.45 -29.82 8.58
N SER A 530 -3.45 -29.06 9.03
CA SER A 530 -4.32 -29.44 10.15
C SER A 530 -5.03 -30.77 9.94
N GLY A 531 -5.40 -31.08 8.69
CA GLY A 531 -5.97 -32.38 8.31
C GLY A 531 -5.01 -33.57 8.46
N SER A 532 -3.71 -33.31 8.61
CA SER A 532 -2.66 -34.33 8.77
C SER A 532 -2.24 -34.56 10.22
N ILE A 533 -2.85 -33.86 11.18
CA ILE A 533 -2.57 -34.02 12.61
C ILE A 533 -2.95 -35.45 13.06
N PRO A 534 -2.06 -36.19 13.74
CA PRO A 534 -2.33 -37.55 14.20
C PRO A 534 -3.38 -37.59 15.32
N GLU A 535 -4.00 -38.75 15.57
CA GLU A 535 -5.03 -38.92 16.62
C GLU A 535 -4.54 -38.56 18.03
N ASN A 536 -3.25 -38.73 18.30
CA ASN A 536 -2.62 -38.36 19.57
C ASN A 536 -1.51 -37.34 19.28
N PRO A 537 -1.87 -36.07 19.07
CA PRO A 537 -0.89 -35.02 18.77
C PRO A 537 -0.03 -34.71 19.98
N ARG A 538 1.17 -34.20 19.71
CA ARG A 538 2.08 -33.71 20.74
C ARG A 538 1.56 -32.37 21.30
N PRO A 539 1.87 -31.99 22.55
CA PRO A 539 1.49 -30.69 23.10
C PRO A 539 1.89 -29.52 22.20
N GLU A 540 3.08 -29.59 21.61
CA GLU A 540 3.65 -28.58 20.72
C GLU A 540 2.83 -28.43 19.43
N THR A 541 2.35 -29.54 18.87
CA THR A 541 1.43 -29.55 17.71
C THR A 541 0.10 -28.88 18.04
N ILE A 542 -0.41 -29.06 19.25
CA ILE A 542 -1.64 -28.39 19.70
C ILE A 542 -1.38 -26.89 19.85
N GLU A 543 -0.28 -26.51 20.50
CA GLU A 543 0.10 -25.11 20.69
C GLU A 543 0.29 -24.38 19.36
N ALA A 544 1.05 -24.95 18.42
CA ALA A 544 1.27 -24.34 17.11
C ALA A 544 -0.04 -24.13 16.33
N LYS A 545 -0.98 -25.08 16.43
CA LYS A 545 -2.31 -24.95 15.85
C LYS A 545 -3.10 -23.81 16.49
N GLU A 546 -3.13 -23.72 17.81
CA GLU A 546 -3.84 -22.68 18.55
C GLU A 546 -3.27 -21.29 18.26
N LYS A 547 -1.95 -21.17 18.18
CA LYS A 547 -1.25 -19.93 17.82
C LYS A 547 -1.53 -19.49 16.39
N ALA A 548 -1.49 -20.42 15.42
CA ALA A 548 -1.84 -20.12 14.03
C ALA A 548 -3.29 -19.59 13.93
N LEU A 549 -4.24 -20.26 14.58
CA LEU A 549 -5.65 -19.82 14.62
C LEU A 549 -5.82 -18.44 15.25
N ALA A 550 -5.16 -18.18 16.38
CA ALA A 550 -5.23 -16.90 17.05
C ALA A 550 -4.74 -15.75 16.15
N HIS A 551 -3.68 -15.97 15.36
CA HIS A 551 -3.19 -14.97 14.41
C HIS A 551 -4.08 -14.80 13.17
N PHE A 552 -4.76 -15.85 12.69
CA PHE A 552 -5.80 -15.68 11.66
C PHE A 552 -7.00 -14.87 12.19
N GLU A 553 -7.42 -15.10 13.43
CA GLU A 553 -8.48 -14.32 14.07
C GLU A 553 -8.06 -12.84 14.23
N GLU A 554 -6.85 -12.61 14.73
CA GLU A 554 -6.25 -11.27 14.84
C GLU A 554 -6.16 -10.58 13.48
N ALA A 555 -5.72 -11.27 12.42
CA ALA A 555 -5.63 -10.72 11.08
C ALA A 555 -6.98 -10.24 10.55
N ARG A 556 -8.05 -11.00 10.80
CA ARG A 556 -9.43 -10.65 10.41
C ARG A 556 -9.94 -9.44 11.19
N GLU A 557 -9.71 -9.39 12.51
CA GLU A 557 -10.06 -8.22 13.33
C GLU A 557 -9.32 -6.96 12.85
N LEU A 558 -8.04 -7.06 12.51
CA LEU A 558 -7.25 -5.94 12.01
C LEU A 558 -7.65 -5.52 10.59
N TYR A 559 -8.04 -6.47 9.74
CA TYR A 559 -8.61 -6.20 8.42
C TYR A 559 -9.91 -5.40 8.56
N ASP A 560 -10.79 -5.83 9.46
CA ASP A 560 -12.08 -5.18 9.69
C ASP A 560 -11.93 -3.79 10.32
N LEU A 561 -10.72 -3.41 10.76
CA LEU A 561 -10.36 -2.05 11.21
C LEU A 561 -9.56 -1.25 10.16
N MET A 562 -9.44 -1.78 8.94
CA MET A 562 -8.64 -1.22 7.84
C MET A 562 -7.15 -1.01 8.20
N ASN A 563 -6.64 -1.76 9.18
CA ASN A 563 -5.24 -1.73 9.58
C ASN A 563 -4.43 -2.74 8.76
N TRP A 564 -4.22 -2.41 7.49
CA TRP A 564 -3.65 -3.33 6.50
C TRP A 564 -2.26 -3.83 6.87
N SER A 565 -1.38 -2.97 7.39
CA SER A 565 -0.03 -3.37 7.81
C SER A 565 -0.03 -4.32 9.00
N ALA A 566 -0.88 -4.10 10.01
CA ALA A 566 -0.95 -5.02 11.13
C ALA A 566 -1.61 -6.35 10.74
N SER A 567 -2.65 -6.31 9.87
CA SER A 567 -3.28 -7.51 9.31
C SER A 567 -2.28 -8.35 8.52
N PHE A 568 -1.45 -7.71 7.67
CA PHE A 568 -0.35 -8.37 6.97
C PHE A 568 0.59 -9.11 7.93
N THR A 569 1.10 -8.42 8.95
CA THR A 569 2.00 -9.04 9.95
C THR A 569 1.33 -10.19 10.72
N ALA A 570 0.03 -10.08 11.03
CA ALA A 570 -0.70 -11.16 11.67
C ALA A 570 -0.83 -12.38 10.74
N LEU A 571 -1.07 -12.19 9.43
CA LEU A 571 -1.07 -13.27 8.44
C LEU A 571 0.33 -13.92 8.28
N GLU A 572 1.40 -13.13 8.25
CA GLU A 572 2.77 -13.68 8.25
C GLU A 572 3.03 -14.54 9.49
N ASN A 573 2.60 -14.08 10.67
CA ASN A 573 2.71 -14.84 11.91
C ASN A 573 1.86 -16.13 11.87
N ALA A 574 0.65 -16.06 11.31
CA ALA A 574 -0.20 -17.23 11.14
C ALA A 574 0.47 -18.28 10.23
N ASP A 575 1.11 -17.87 9.15
CA ASP A 575 1.85 -18.77 8.25
C ASP A 575 3.13 -19.34 8.90
N ALA A 576 3.84 -18.52 9.68
CA ALA A 576 4.99 -18.97 10.46
C ALA A 576 4.60 -20.04 11.50
N TRP A 577 3.48 -19.85 12.21
CA TRP A 577 2.95 -20.86 13.14
C TRP A 577 2.38 -22.08 12.42
N THR A 578 1.80 -21.90 11.23
CA THR A 578 1.39 -23.02 10.36
C THR A 578 2.59 -23.86 9.92
N THR A 579 3.73 -23.21 9.67
CA THR A 579 5.00 -23.88 9.38
C THR A 579 5.49 -24.69 10.59
N ARG A 580 5.45 -24.13 11.80
CA ARG A 580 5.76 -24.87 13.04
C ARG A 580 4.81 -26.03 13.28
N LEU A 581 3.50 -25.84 13.00
CA LEU A 581 2.52 -26.91 13.06
C LEU A 581 2.91 -28.06 12.14
N MET A 582 3.25 -27.79 10.88
CA MET A 582 3.70 -28.80 9.92
C MET A 582 4.92 -29.56 10.46
N TYR A 583 5.97 -28.86 10.88
CA TYR A 583 7.17 -29.51 11.40
C TYR A 583 6.88 -30.29 12.67
N SER A 584 6.03 -29.80 13.57
CA SER A 584 5.67 -30.52 14.79
C SER A 584 4.94 -31.86 14.54
N ILE A 585 4.33 -32.03 13.36
CA ILE A 585 3.68 -33.28 12.96
C ILE A 585 4.72 -34.30 12.48
N PHE A 586 5.75 -33.86 11.76
CA PHE A 586 6.69 -34.74 11.06
C PHE A 586 8.03 -34.93 11.79
N ASP A 587 8.46 -33.92 12.53
CA ASP A 587 9.73 -33.90 13.25
C ASP A 587 9.50 -34.11 14.75
N THR A 588 10.07 -35.20 15.26
CA THR A 588 9.96 -35.59 16.67
C THR A 588 11.31 -35.65 17.37
N GLU A 589 12.39 -35.31 16.68
CA GLU A 589 13.74 -35.34 17.22
C GLU A 589 14.17 -33.92 17.55
N ALA A 590 14.89 -33.72 18.65
CA ALA A 590 15.42 -32.40 18.99
C ALA A 590 16.71 -32.13 18.22
N PRO A 591 17.10 -30.85 18.04
CA PRO A 591 18.41 -30.49 17.54
C PRO A 591 19.55 -31.21 18.25
N GLU A 592 20.69 -31.37 17.58
CA GLU A 592 21.91 -31.91 18.18
C GLU A 592 22.97 -30.81 18.34
N PHE A 593 23.46 -30.64 19.58
CA PHE A 593 24.68 -29.88 19.84
C PHE A 593 25.90 -30.71 19.42
N VAL A 594 26.42 -30.44 18.22
CA VAL A 594 27.65 -31.06 17.71
C VAL A 594 28.86 -30.64 18.55
N ASN A 595 28.91 -29.36 18.91
CA ASN A 595 29.95 -28.80 19.79
C ASN A 595 29.47 -27.49 20.41
N TRP A 596 30.00 -27.13 21.57
CA TRP A 596 29.75 -25.83 22.19
C TRP A 596 30.85 -25.50 23.21
N GLY A 597 30.98 -24.23 23.58
CA GLY A 597 32.00 -23.78 24.51
C GLY A 597 31.79 -22.37 25.03
N VAL A 598 32.65 -21.97 25.96
CA VAL A 598 32.70 -20.62 26.54
C VAL A 598 34.13 -20.12 26.41
N ASP A 599 34.32 -19.06 25.64
CA ASP A 599 35.60 -18.41 25.43
C ASP A 599 35.68 -17.14 26.30
N THR A 600 36.85 -16.86 26.86
CA THR A 600 37.13 -15.58 27.51
C THR A 600 37.50 -14.56 26.44
N LEU A 601 36.82 -13.41 26.39
CA LEU A 601 37.24 -12.31 25.53
C LEU A 601 38.60 -11.77 26.03
N ASP A 602 39.46 -11.32 25.10
CA ASP A 602 40.89 -11.03 25.30
C ASP A 602 41.23 -9.94 26.36
N GLU A 603 40.25 -9.35 27.03
CA GLU A 603 40.44 -8.35 28.07
C GLU A 603 40.08 -8.90 29.47
N PRO A 604 40.87 -8.62 30.52
CA PRO A 604 40.61 -9.10 31.88
C PRO A 604 39.32 -8.53 32.53
N GLU A 605 38.69 -7.53 31.90
CA GLU A 605 37.36 -7.00 32.22
C GLU A 605 36.30 -7.34 31.14
N GLY A 606 36.70 -8.09 30.11
CA GLY A 606 35.86 -8.47 28.99
C GLY A 606 34.80 -9.48 29.42
N GLY A 607 33.63 -9.40 28.78
CA GLY A 607 32.59 -10.41 28.88
C GLY A 607 33.07 -11.81 28.47
N ARG A 608 32.16 -12.78 28.48
CA ARG A 608 32.41 -14.14 27.97
C ARG A 608 31.65 -14.31 26.67
N GLU A 609 32.24 -14.97 25.68
CA GLU A 609 31.49 -15.41 24.51
C GLU A 609 31.09 -16.86 24.73
N VAL A 610 29.80 -17.15 24.62
CA VAL A 610 29.31 -18.53 24.52
C VAL A 610 29.06 -18.83 23.06
N TRP A 611 29.42 -20.03 22.63
CA TRP A 611 29.20 -20.46 21.26
C TRP A 611 28.72 -21.90 21.16
N ALA A 612 27.97 -22.19 20.10
CA ALA A 612 27.54 -23.54 19.74
C ALA A 612 27.54 -23.80 18.23
N ILE A 613 27.73 -25.06 17.88
CA ILE A 613 27.44 -25.63 16.57
C ILE A 613 26.28 -26.59 16.80
N VAL A 614 25.11 -26.21 16.30
CA VAL A 614 23.87 -26.97 16.43
C VAL A 614 23.41 -27.38 15.05
N GLN A 615 22.97 -28.62 14.91
CA GLN A 615 22.45 -29.18 13.67
C GLN A 615 21.06 -29.76 13.92
N ASP A 616 20.24 -29.72 12.88
CA ASP A 616 18.97 -30.42 12.81
C ASP A 616 18.78 -30.89 11.36
N ASP A 617 18.35 -32.14 11.20
CA ASP A 617 18.33 -32.82 9.90
C ASP A 617 17.00 -32.65 9.16
N LEU A 618 15.94 -32.14 9.80
CA LEU A 618 14.59 -32.10 9.23
C LEU A 618 13.94 -30.72 9.28
N SER A 619 13.74 -30.14 10.45
CA SER A 619 13.05 -28.85 10.62
C SER A 619 14.01 -27.67 10.74
N GLY A 620 15.29 -27.92 10.95
CA GLY A 620 16.31 -26.88 11.12
C GLY A 620 16.26 -26.25 12.51
N VAL A 621 17.39 -25.67 12.93
CA VAL A 621 17.49 -24.98 14.22
C VAL A 621 16.85 -23.59 14.11
N GLU A 622 15.82 -23.36 14.91
CA GLU A 622 15.09 -22.08 14.98
C GLU A 622 15.86 -21.09 15.86
N GLU A 623 16.19 -21.50 17.09
CA GLU A 623 16.82 -20.64 18.09
C GLU A 623 17.84 -21.40 18.93
N VAL A 624 18.83 -20.65 19.45
CA VAL A 624 19.77 -21.13 20.46
C VAL A 624 19.90 -20.05 21.53
N VAL A 625 19.57 -20.37 22.77
CA VAL A 625 19.59 -19.43 23.90
C VAL A 625 20.66 -19.86 24.89
N ALA A 626 21.49 -18.92 25.32
CA ALA A 626 22.43 -19.12 26.41
C ALA A 626 21.81 -18.73 27.74
N HIS A 627 21.74 -19.69 28.66
CA HIS A 627 21.21 -19.51 30.01
C HIS A 627 22.38 -19.40 30.99
N VAL A 628 22.43 -18.29 31.73
CA VAL A 628 23.45 -17.99 32.73
C VAL A 628 22.79 -17.86 34.10
N LEU A 629 23.05 -18.85 34.95
CA LEU A 629 22.59 -18.90 36.33
C LEU A 629 23.67 -18.31 37.24
N VAL A 630 23.35 -17.21 37.92
CA VAL A 630 24.19 -16.58 38.94
C VAL A 630 23.80 -17.13 40.31
N ASP A 631 24.77 -17.73 41.00
CA ASP A 631 24.62 -18.45 42.27
C ASP A 631 23.55 -19.56 42.27
N ASN A 632 23.18 -20.06 41.09
CA ASN A 632 22.02 -20.94 40.88
C ASN A 632 20.68 -20.33 41.35
N GLU A 633 20.60 -19.01 41.54
CA GLU A 633 19.38 -18.33 42.00
C GLU A 633 18.76 -17.43 40.92
N THR A 634 19.59 -16.67 40.18
CA THR A 634 19.10 -15.73 39.17
C THR A 634 19.50 -16.19 37.78
N GLU A 635 18.54 -16.33 36.88
CA GLU A 635 18.76 -16.73 35.49
C GLU A 635 18.74 -15.52 34.56
N TYR A 636 19.74 -15.43 33.70
CA TYR A 636 19.82 -14.49 32.58
C TYR A 636 19.85 -15.27 31.28
N GLN A 637 19.08 -14.82 30.29
CA GLN A 637 19.00 -15.43 28.97
C GLN A 637 19.62 -14.49 27.94
N TYR A 638 20.41 -15.05 27.04
CA TYR A 638 21.06 -14.33 25.95
C TYR A 638 20.81 -15.07 24.64
N ASP A 639 20.12 -14.42 23.71
CA ASP A 639 19.86 -14.99 22.38
C ASP A 639 21.18 -15.11 21.62
N CYS A 640 21.46 -16.30 21.10
CA CYS A 640 22.62 -16.47 20.24
C CYS A 640 22.31 -15.96 18.83
N VAL A 641 23.26 -15.24 18.24
CA VAL A 641 23.22 -14.85 16.83
C VAL A 641 23.94 -15.91 16.01
N LYS A 642 23.34 -16.32 14.89
CA LYS A 642 23.94 -17.28 13.95
C LYS A 642 24.87 -16.54 12.98
N ASP A 643 26.16 -16.88 13.00
CA ASP A 643 27.12 -16.54 11.96
C ASP A 643 27.67 -17.83 11.33
N ASN A 644 27.42 -17.99 10.02
CA ASN A 644 27.69 -19.23 9.29
C ASN A 644 27.07 -20.46 9.98
N SER A 645 27.91 -21.34 10.54
CA SER A 645 27.52 -22.57 11.24
C SER A 645 27.62 -22.45 12.77
N ARG A 646 27.92 -21.26 13.30
CA ARG A 646 28.20 -21.02 14.72
C ARG A 646 27.16 -20.04 15.29
N TRP A 647 26.54 -20.43 16.38
CA TRP A 647 25.67 -19.60 17.20
C TRP A 647 26.52 -18.98 18.30
N THR A 648 26.43 -17.68 18.52
CA THR A 648 27.25 -16.97 19.52
C THR A 648 26.43 -15.97 20.33
N ALA A 649 26.67 -15.88 21.63
CA ALA A 649 26.13 -14.85 22.51
C ALA A 649 27.25 -14.25 23.38
N GLU A 650 27.25 -12.93 23.53
CA GLU A 650 28.15 -12.22 24.43
C GLU A 650 27.48 -12.04 25.80
N ILE A 651 28.05 -12.67 26.82
CA ILE A 651 27.68 -12.47 28.22
C ILE A 651 28.50 -11.29 28.76
N PRO A 652 27.87 -10.20 29.23
CA PRO A 652 28.58 -9.08 29.82
C PRO A 652 29.34 -9.52 31.10
N PRO A 653 30.36 -8.76 31.53
CA PRO A 653 31.08 -9.06 32.76
C PRO A 653 30.13 -9.02 33.97
N LEU A 654 29.96 -10.19 34.61
CA LEU A 654 29.24 -10.36 35.87
C LEU A 654 30.23 -10.26 37.04
N THR A 655 29.76 -9.82 38.21
CA THR A 655 30.62 -9.57 39.37
C THR A 655 31.36 -10.84 39.83
N PHE A 656 32.68 -10.73 39.98
CA PHE A 656 33.63 -11.84 40.22
C PHE A 656 33.48 -12.58 41.56
N GLU A 657 32.45 -12.30 42.36
CA GLU A 657 32.16 -13.05 43.60
C GLU A 657 31.09 -14.14 43.40
N ASP A 658 30.41 -14.17 42.24
CA ASP A 658 29.26 -15.03 42.02
C ASP A 658 29.65 -16.33 41.27
N GLU A 659 29.00 -17.44 41.63
CA GLU A 659 29.12 -18.73 40.93
C GLU A 659 28.30 -18.69 39.64
N LEU A 660 28.94 -18.87 38.48
CA LEU A 660 28.22 -18.89 37.20
C LEU A 660 27.99 -20.33 36.74
N THR A 661 26.74 -20.66 36.43
CA THR A 661 26.40 -21.91 35.73
C THR A 661 25.82 -21.58 34.36
N ILE A 662 26.47 -22.06 33.31
CA ILE A 662 26.09 -21.79 31.92
C ILE A 662 25.62 -23.08 31.26
N TYR A 663 24.50 -23.01 30.53
CA TYR A 663 24.09 -24.03 29.57
C TYR A 663 23.44 -23.38 28.36
N LEU A 664 23.34 -24.12 27.27
CA LEU A 664 22.65 -23.70 26.06
C LEU A 664 21.40 -24.54 25.89
N GLU A 665 20.34 -23.90 25.41
CA GLU A 665 19.13 -24.55 24.90
C GLU A 665 19.05 -24.30 23.40
N ALA A 666 18.70 -25.31 22.62
CA ALA A 666 18.42 -25.18 21.21
C ALA A 666 17.03 -25.73 20.91
N THR A 667 16.26 -24.98 20.13
CA THR A 667 14.91 -25.33 19.70
C THR A 667 14.86 -25.40 18.17
N ASP A 668 14.17 -26.39 17.61
CA ASP A 668 13.89 -26.49 16.17
C ASP A 668 12.52 -25.90 15.79
N LEU A 669 12.22 -25.82 14.49
CA LEU A 669 10.89 -25.40 14.01
C LEU A 669 9.78 -26.41 14.33
N GLY A 670 10.11 -27.65 14.68
CA GLY A 670 9.21 -28.67 15.22
C GLY A 670 8.89 -28.49 16.71
N MET A 671 9.44 -27.43 17.32
CA MET A 671 9.35 -27.08 18.75
C MET A 671 9.95 -28.13 19.69
N ASN A 672 10.87 -28.96 19.19
CA ASN A 672 11.67 -29.85 20.03
C ASN A 672 12.85 -29.07 20.61
N SER A 673 13.12 -29.23 21.90
CA SER A 673 14.29 -28.60 22.53
C SER A 673 15.26 -29.59 23.15
N VAL A 674 16.54 -29.22 23.13
CA VAL A 674 17.63 -29.92 23.81
C VAL A 674 18.45 -28.93 24.62
N GLN A 675 18.96 -29.38 25.77
CA GLN A 675 19.88 -28.60 26.59
C GLN A 675 21.26 -29.25 26.63
N THR A 676 22.31 -28.43 26.63
CA THR A 676 23.66 -28.90 26.90
C THR A 676 23.85 -29.24 28.38
N GLN A 677 24.99 -29.85 28.71
CA GLN A 677 25.38 -30.02 30.11
C GLN A 677 25.67 -28.66 30.76
N LYS A 678 25.17 -28.46 31.98
CA LYS A 678 25.49 -27.28 32.78
C LYS A 678 26.99 -27.26 33.13
N ILE A 679 27.70 -26.22 32.72
CA ILE A 679 29.10 -25.98 33.09
C ILE A 679 29.15 -24.91 34.17
N ARG A 680 29.82 -25.23 35.28
CA ARG A 680 30.10 -24.30 36.36
C ARG A 680 31.42 -23.59 36.11
N ILE A 681 31.41 -22.27 36.21
CA ILE A 681 32.57 -21.40 36.13
C ILE A 681 32.69 -20.71 37.49
N ASP A 682 33.66 -21.16 38.29
CA ASP A 682 33.95 -20.53 39.57
C ASP A 682 34.60 -19.14 39.34
N GLY A 683 34.12 -18.13 40.06
CA GLY A 683 34.64 -16.74 40.03
C GLY A 683 36.09 -16.59 40.52
N ASP A 684 36.72 -17.67 40.97
CA ASP A 684 38.12 -17.67 41.38
C ASP A 684 39.02 -17.57 40.15
N GLY A 685 39.46 -16.34 39.89
CA GLY A 685 40.31 -15.97 38.76
C GLY A 685 41.44 -16.95 38.50
N PHE A 686 41.65 -17.23 37.21
CA PHE A 686 42.84 -17.83 36.60
C PHE A 686 43.90 -18.28 37.62
N GLY A 687 43.66 -19.45 38.21
CA GLY A 687 44.70 -20.20 38.87
C GLY A 687 45.73 -20.55 37.81
N ILE A 688 46.85 -19.81 37.79
CA ILE A 688 48.08 -20.04 37.00
C ILE A 688 48.66 -21.47 37.18
N LEU A 689 47.98 -22.35 37.92
CA LEU A 689 48.42 -23.69 38.27
C LEU A 689 48.06 -24.78 37.25
N GLU A 690 47.00 -24.65 36.44
CA GLU A 690 46.66 -25.70 35.44
C GLU A 690 47.43 -25.56 34.12
N PHE A 691 47.85 -24.34 33.76
CA PHE A 691 48.80 -24.13 32.64
C PHE A 691 50.20 -24.69 32.93
N LEU A 692 50.53 -24.95 34.21
CA LEU A 692 51.79 -25.57 34.64
C LEU A 692 51.73 -27.11 34.73
N LEU A 693 50.56 -27.74 34.60
CA LEU A 693 50.41 -29.19 34.74
C LEU A 693 50.34 -29.95 33.40
N THR A 694 50.14 -29.27 32.27
CA THR A 694 50.27 -29.85 30.92
C THR A 694 51.65 -29.65 30.27
N TYR A 695 52.48 -28.74 30.81
CA TYR A 695 53.85 -28.49 30.31
C TYR A 695 54.93 -29.58 30.61
N PRO A 696 54.82 -30.48 31.61
CA PRO A 696 55.83 -31.52 31.80
C PRO A 696 55.78 -32.64 30.74
N TYR A 697 54.68 -32.81 30.01
CA TYR A 697 54.58 -33.84 28.96
C TYR A 697 55.23 -33.41 27.65
N ILE A 698 55.23 -32.12 27.31
CA ILE A 698 55.87 -31.59 26.09
C ILE A 698 57.40 -31.45 26.29
N VAL A 699 57.86 -31.07 27.49
CA VAL A 699 59.29 -30.98 27.80
C VAL A 699 59.95 -32.35 27.99
N ALA A 700 59.23 -33.36 28.53
CA ALA A 700 59.75 -34.73 28.60
C ALA A 700 59.89 -35.37 27.20
N GLY A 701 58.95 -35.10 26.28
CA GLY A 701 59.05 -35.54 24.88
C GLY A 701 60.24 -34.92 24.14
N ALA A 702 60.47 -33.61 24.32
CA ALA A 702 61.61 -32.92 23.71
C ALA A 702 62.96 -33.40 24.27
N PHE A 703 63.06 -33.70 25.57
CA PHE A 703 64.31 -34.20 26.18
C PHE A 703 64.67 -35.62 25.73
N VAL A 704 63.68 -36.50 25.54
CA VAL A 704 63.89 -37.86 25.00
C VAL A 704 64.35 -37.79 23.55
N VAL A 705 63.78 -36.91 22.72
CA VAL A 705 64.22 -36.72 21.33
C VAL A 705 65.63 -36.13 21.27
N LEU A 706 65.97 -35.15 22.12
CA LEU A 706 67.30 -34.54 22.14
C LEU A 706 68.40 -35.51 22.62
N VAL A 707 68.10 -36.34 23.62
CA VAL A 707 69.01 -37.42 24.07
C VAL A 707 69.18 -38.49 22.98
N PHE A 708 68.10 -38.85 22.27
CA PHE A 708 68.17 -39.82 21.17
C PHE A 708 68.97 -39.27 19.97
N VAL A 709 68.80 -37.99 19.62
CA VAL A 709 69.55 -37.33 18.55
C VAL A 709 71.04 -37.18 18.91
N VAL A 710 71.37 -36.82 20.16
CA VAL A 710 72.77 -36.73 20.62
C VAL A 710 73.43 -38.12 20.71
N PHE A 711 72.67 -39.15 21.11
CA PHE A 711 73.15 -40.54 21.13
C PHE A 711 73.41 -41.08 19.71
N LEU A 712 72.49 -40.82 18.76
CA LEU A 712 72.67 -41.19 17.36
C LEU A 712 73.80 -40.40 16.67
N TYR A 713 74.00 -39.13 17.03
CA TYR A 713 75.10 -38.31 16.52
C TYR A 713 76.47 -38.80 17.05
N ARG A 714 76.57 -39.16 18.34
CA ARG A 714 77.80 -39.74 18.90
C ARG A 714 78.15 -41.12 18.32
N ARG A 715 77.15 -41.93 17.98
CA ARG A 715 77.36 -43.26 17.36
C ARG A 715 77.74 -43.20 15.86
N ARG A 716 77.66 -42.02 15.23
CA ARG A 716 78.11 -41.78 13.84
C ARG A 716 79.50 -41.17 13.73
N MET A 717 80.10 -40.75 14.85
CA MET A 717 81.42 -40.12 14.96
C MET A 717 82.44 -40.98 15.72
N GLN A 718 82.12 -42.25 15.96
CA GLN A 718 83.02 -43.36 16.28
C GLN A 718 82.81 -44.43 15.20
#